data_AF-A0A2E7VHL3-F1
#
_entry.id   AF-A0A2E7VHL3-F1
#
_cell.length_a   1.000
_cell.length_b   1.000
_cell.length_c   1.000
_cell.angle_alpha   90.00
_cell.angle_beta   90.00
_cell.angle_gamma   90.00
#
_symmetry.space_group_name_H-M   'P 1'
#
loop_
_entity.id
_entity.type
_entity.pdbx_description
1 polymer ?
#
loop_
_entity_poly.entity_id
_entity_poly.type
_entity_poly.pdbx_seq_one_letter_code
_entity_poly.pdbx_strand_id
1 'polypeptide(L)'
;MNFHRLPFSFSLCLLALPCFSQETHEVDHPEFIESLETGNREAFDRGKALYQLVCINCHGTPQKAGTLPTALRFWEAPMKNGSDPRAMYRTLTKGFNQMVPQNWMTPEQKYQVIHFIREEFLKEANPSQYKKVDDDYLAGIEKETVPGPAPQTRALNRPYLKMNFGPNMNYTFEVGRDNIAYKAIAVRLDEGGDGVTKGKAWLAYDHDLMRVAAIWTGDRFCDWRSIGMDGSHGSHPKIVGDKFLVNAKAPGWAKPGTDDFTDPRFLGRDKKPYGPLPRDWVHYKGLYHHGDKVLVKYTVGSREVLEMANLASEAPLVVARNLRIGPGKQSMLLHLGSGGEARVIKGKAKESIAIAQFDKLALSAPPPDPSGQMTFGETDFSISAWIKTKKGGAIFCKSAPTGEWSKNGKLLFVRGGRLAYDVGWVGDANSRTKVADGKWRHVAMTHKANGSVSLYVDGRKSGDENLRSRDAPGHVARIGYCATDFCPPFEGDMDEVQVYHRSLSSKEIANLSKGTEVKGATARWTLDQPKGKGIPNETGPGYAGALAGSLKSVAGKFGKALHFDGRTRIEIAGKAKAEKSEPETPEPVAETLSGPVLAASAIGNVDGISWVTEEGHLRLRIPASDKERQLKVLHWRGDASELTKFGKIVDSAKVVNLTPLTKGAPARWAHDVEVESKVAANDKAYVVDEIVTPPVNSWHSWMRLSGFDFFKDGKRAAVSTWNGDVWLVSGLGDDLGKGKLKWRRIAAGLFQPLGVRVIDEVVHLACRDQLVVLRDFNGDGETDYYESINNDHQVTEHFHEFAMGLQTDDEGNFYYAKSA
;
A
#
# COMPACT_ATOMS: atom_id res chain seq x y z
N MET A 1 -45.42 -64.59 52.71
CA MET A 1 -44.11 -64.05 53.14
C MET A 1 -43.43 -63.44 51.93
N ASN A 2 -42.84 -62.26 51.92
CA ASN A 2 -43.04 -61.01 52.63
C ASN A 2 -42.00 -60.07 51.99
N PHE A 3 -42.46 -58.94 51.47
CA PHE A 3 -41.62 -57.84 50.99
C PHE A 3 -40.53 -57.46 52.00
N HIS A 4 -39.35 -57.01 51.52
CA HIS A 4 -38.86 -55.68 51.86
C HIS A 4 -37.73 -55.17 50.95
N ARG A 5 -37.89 -53.89 50.58
CA ARG A 5 -36.93 -52.98 49.95
C ARG A 5 -35.89 -52.50 50.97
N LEU A 6 -34.81 -51.89 50.45
CA LEU A 6 -33.93 -50.82 51.00
C LEU A 6 -32.44 -51.22 51.02
N PRO A 7 -31.49 -50.27 51.04
CA PRO A 7 -31.40 -49.01 50.29
C PRO A 7 -30.01 -48.82 49.63
N PHE A 8 -29.94 -48.05 48.54
CA PHE A 8 -28.68 -47.52 48.03
C PHE A 8 -28.18 -46.41 48.97
N SER A 9 -27.07 -46.64 49.67
CA SER A 9 -26.31 -45.59 50.36
C SER A 9 -25.11 -45.23 49.49
N PHE A 10 -25.16 -44.06 48.85
CA PHE A 10 -23.98 -43.44 48.25
C PHE A 10 -23.15 -42.82 49.38
N SER A 11 -22.03 -43.45 49.70
CA SER A 11 -21.00 -42.82 50.52
C SER A 11 -20.27 -41.80 49.65
N LEU A 12 -20.50 -40.52 49.90
CA LEU A 12 -19.86 -39.40 49.24
C LEU A 12 -18.40 -39.30 49.73
N CYS A 13 -17.49 -40.01 49.06
CA CYS A 13 -16.06 -39.78 49.25
C CYS A 13 -15.71 -38.44 48.57
N LEU A 14 -15.42 -37.41 49.36
CA LEU A 14 -14.90 -36.13 48.87
C LEU A 14 -13.57 -36.38 48.15
N LEU A 15 -13.61 -36.44 46.81
CA LEU A 15 -12.45 -36.16 45.97
C LEU A 15 -12.23 -34.64 46.02
N ALA A 16 -11.26 -34.21 46.84
CA ALA A 16 -10.68 -32.89 46.70
C ALA A 16 -10.02 -32.80 45.31
N LEU A 17 -10.73 -32.19 44.35
CA LEU A 17 -10.12 -31.74 43.11
C LEU A 17 -8.97 -30.78 43.47
N PRO A 18 -7.80 -30.87 42.81
CA PRO A 18 -6.77 -29.86 42.99
C PRO A 18 -7.37 -28.52 42.56
N CYS A 19 -7.38 -27.56 43.49
CA CYS A 19 -7.70 -26.17 43.21
C CYS A 19 -6.66 -25.68 42.22
N PHE A 20 -6.99 -25.67 40.92
CA PHE A 20 -6.20 -24.95 39.92
C PHE A 20 -6.12 -23.50 40.38
N SER A 21 -4.92 -23.00 40.68
CA SER A 21 -4.74 -21.56 40.89
C SER A 21 -5.11 -20.88 39.59
N GLN A 22 -6.21 -20.13 39.59
CA GLN A 22 -6.65 -19.38 38.43
C GLN A 22 -5.58 -18.33 38.11
N GLU A 23 -5.02 -18.32 36.89
CA GLU A 23 -4.03 -17.31 36.48
C GLU A 23 -4.58 -15.90 36.73
N THR A 24 -3.76 -15.04 37.34
CA THR A 24 -4.07 -13.62 37.58
C THR A 24 -3.17 -12.74 36.74
N HIS A 25 -3.69 -11.58 36.32
CA HIS A 25 -2.95 -10.63 35.49
C HIS A 25 -3.32 -9.19 35.83
N GLU A 26 -2.38 -8.26 35.66
CA GLU A 26 -2.63 -6.82 35.80
C GLU A 26 -3.37 -6.29 34.56
N VAL A 27 -4.38 -5.45 34.77
CA VAL A 27 -5.16 -4.81 33.69
C VAL A 27 -5.01 -3.29 33.75
N ASP A 28 -4.58 -2.71 32.62
CA ASP A 28 -4.56 -1.27 32.39
C ASP A 28 -5.93 -0.80 31.89
N HIS A 29 -6.85 -0.59 32.83
CA HIS A 29 -8.24 -0.26 32.53
C HIS A 29 -8.41 1.07 31.75
N PRO A 30 -7.69 2.17 32.09
CA PRO A 30 -7.77 3.40 31.31
C PRO A 30 -7.47 3.20 29.82
N GLU A 31 -6.41 2.47 29.47
CA GLU A 31 -6.01 2.23 28.07
C GLU A 31 -7.14 1.54 27.26
N PHE A 32 -7.76 0.50 27.83
CA PHE A 32 -8.84 -0.20 27.15
C PHE A 32 -10.08 0.67 26.98
N ILE A 33 -10.46 1.44 28.00
CA ILE A 33 -11.65 2.30 27.96
C ILE A 33 -11.46 3.43 26.94
N GLU A 34 -10.30 4.10 26.96
CA GLU A 34 -9.97 5.17 26.00
C GLU A 34 -9.98 4.66 24.55
N SER A 35 -9.43 3.46 24.31
CA SER A 35 -9.33 2.87 22.96
C SER A 35 -10.68 2.57 22.29
N LEU A 36 -11.78 2.55 23.05
CA LEU A 36 -13.12 2.21 22.56
C LEU A 36 -13.96 3.45 22.28
N GLU A 37 -13.79 4.51 23.06
CA GLU A 37 -14.55 5.77 22.91
C GLU A 37 -14.05 6.64 21.73
N THR A 38 -12.91 6.29 21.13
CA THR A 38 -12.35 6.95 19.92
C THR A 38 -13.07 6.61 18.60
N GLY A 39 -14.28 6.04 18.65
CA GLY A 39 -15.04 5.65 17.46
C GLY A 39 -14.58 4.34 16.83
N ASN A 40 -14.09 3.40 17.65
CA ASN A 40 -13.54 2.12 17.22
C ASN A 40 -14.64 1.14 16.76
N ARG A 41 -15.08 1.28 15.51
CA ARG A 41 -16.17 0.47 14.93
C ARG A 41 -15.90 -1.04 14.99
N GLU A 42 -14.65 -1.44 14.81
CA GLU A 42 -14.24 -2.85 14.81
C GLU A 42 -14.43 -3.49 16.19
N ALA A 43 -14.12 -2.75 17.26
CA ALA A 43 -14.35 -3.18 18.62
C ALA A 43 -15.85 -3.26 18.97
N PHE A 44 -16.65 -2.33 18.46
CA PHE A 44 -18.12 -2.38 18.56
C PHE A 44 -18.68 -3.64 17.88
N ASP A 45 -18.26 -3.95 16.65
CA ASP A 45 -18.74 -5.11 15.90
C ASP A 45 -18.32 -6.44 16.56
N ARG A 46 -17.10 -6.52 17.13
CA ARG A 46 -16.67 -7.67 17.96
C ARG A 46 -17.48 -7.79 19.26
N GLY A 47 -17.72 -6.68 19.94
CA GLY A 47 -18.58 -6.62 21.11
C GLY A 47 -19.99 -7.11 20.81
N LYS A 48 -20.55 -6.72 19.67
CA LYS A 48 -21.85 -7.19 19.18
C LYS A 48 -21.86 -8.70 18.96
N ALA A 49 -20.84 -9.24 18.30
CA ALA A 49 -20.72 -10.68 18.07
C ALA A 49 -20.63 -11.47 19.39
N LEU A 50 -19.83 -10.99 20.36
CA LEU A 50 -19.72 -11.61 21.69
C LEU A 50 -21.05 -11.55 22.46
N TYR A 51 -21.75 -10.41 22.40
CA TYR A 51 -23.06 -10.26 23.02
C TYR A 51 -24.07 -11.25 22.43
N GLN A 52 -24.11 -11.36 21.11
CA GLN A 52 -24.99 -12.30 20.39
C GLN A 52 -24.65 -13.76 20.66
N LEU A 53 -23.38 -14.07 20.92
CA LEU A 53 -22.96 -15.44 21.18
C LEU A 53 -23.30 -15.89 22.61
N VAL A 54 -23.08 -15.02 23.61
CA VAL A 54 -23.10 -15.45 25.02
C VAL A 54 -24.11 -14.69 25.88
N CYS A 55 -24.28 -13.38 25.67
CA CYS A 55 -25.07 -12.53 26.57
C CYS A 55 -26.56 -12.48 26.20
N ILE A 56 -26.89 -12.59 24.91
CA ILE A 56 -28.24 -12.36 24.37
C ILE A 56 -29.27 -13.35 24.93
N ASN A 57 -28.86 -14.58 25.23
CA ASN A 57 -29.78 -15.60 25.73
C ASN A 57 -30.38 -15.18 27.07
N CYS A 58 -29.57 -14.62 27.98
CA CYS A 58 -30.06 -14.16 29.28
C CYS A 58 -30.67 -12.76 29.21
N HIS A 59 -30.00 -11.80 28.56
CA HIS A 59 -30.36 -10.38 28.63
C HIS A 59 -31.32 -9.91 27.54
N GLY A 60 -31.37 -10.60 26.39
CA GLY A 60 -32.23 -10.25 25.27
C GLY A 60 -31.82 -8.97 24.53
N THR A 61 -32.77 -8.45 23.76
CA THR A 61 -32.74 -7.18 23.01
C THR A 61 -34.14 -6.56 23.06
N PRO A 62 -34.34 -5.28 22.67
CA PRO A 62 -35.68 -4.70 22.60
C PRO A 62 -36.66 -5.51 21.73
N GLN A 63 -36.17 -6.22 20.73
CA GLN A 63 -36.97 -7.03 19.80
C GLN A 63 -37.15 -8.48 20.24
N LYS A 64 -36.30 -8.99 21.15
CA LYS A 64 -36.32 -10.38 21.60
C LYS A 64 -36.00 -10.46 23.08
N ALA A 65 -36.99 -10.81 23.90
CA ALA A 65 -36.81 -11.01 25.33
C ALA A 65 -35.79 -12.13 25.62
N GLY A 66 -34.95 -11.91 26.64
CA GLY A 66 -34.06 -12.94 27.16
C GLY A 66 -34.84 -14.03 27.91
N THR A 67 -34.22 -15.21 28.05
CA THR A 67 -34.83 -16.38 28.68
C THR A 67 -34.82 -16.33 30.21
N LEU A 68 -34.05 -15.41 30.81
CA LEU A 68 -33.97 -15.23 32.27
C LEU A 68 -34.75 -13.97 32.67
N PRO A 69 -35.96 -14.09 33.28
CA PRO A 69 -36.80 -12.94 33.61
C PRO A 69 -36.17 -11.94 34.59
N THR A 70 -35.22 -12.42 35.40
CA THR A 70 -34.46 -11.62 36.39
C THR A 70 -33.22 -10.95 35.80
N ALA A 71 -32.84 -11.27 34.56
CA ALA A 71 -31.70 -10.64 33.90
C ALA A 71 -31.99 -9.18 33.56
N LEU A 72 -30.97 -8.34 33.67
CA LEU A 72 -31.09 -6.92 33.40
C LEU A 72 -31.33 -6.68 31.90
N ARG A 73 -32.39 -5.92 31.59
CA ARG A 73 -32.67 -5.41 30.25
C ARG A 73 -32.05 -4.03 30.10
N PHE A 74 -30.90 -3.96 29.42
CA PHE A 74 -30.06 -2.77 29.39
C PHE A 74 -30.77 -1.51 28.87
N TRP A 75 -31.71 -1.67 27.94
CA TRP A 75 -32.45 -0.57 27.32
C TRP A 75 -33.58 0.03 28.17
N GLU A 76 -33.95 -0.57 29.32
CA GLU A 76 -35.11 -0.10 30.11
C GLU A 76 -34.87 -0.06 31.63
N ALA A 77 -33.96 -0.87 32.15
CA ALA A 77 -33.78 -1.04 33.59
C ALA A 77 -32.52 -0.33 34.12
N PRO A 78 -32.54 0.19 35.36
CA PRO A 78 -31.35 0.80 35.98
C PRO A 78 -30.29 -0.25 36.34
N MET A 79 -29.01 0.10 36.14
CA MET A 79 -27.86 -0.76 36.45
C MET A 79 -27.64 -0.79 37.97
N LYS A 80 -27.84 -1.96 38.58
CA LYS A 80 -27.78 -2.13 40.05
C LYS A 80 -26.35 -2.21 40.63
N ASN A 81 -25.34 -2.44 39.79
CA ASN A 81 -23.94 -2.60 40.20
C ASN A 81 -23.02 -1.55 39.54
N GLY A 82 -23.55 -0.35 39.28
CA GLY A 82 -22.89 0.72 38.54
C GLY A 82 -23.00 0.58 37.02
N SER A 83 -23.04 1.73 36.33
CA SER A 83 -23.26 1.81 34.87
C SER A 83 -22.06 2.35 34.09
N ASP A 84 -20.97 2.72 34.76
CA ASP A 84 -19.73 3.10 34.11
C ASP A 84 -18.94 1.88 33.60
N PRO A 85 -18.04 2.03 32.60
CA PRO A 85 -17.33 0.91 32.01
C PRO A 85 -16.56 0.05 33.01
N ARG A 86 -15.97 0.65 34.05
CA ARG A 86 -15.22 -0.09 35.08
C ARG A 86 -16.16 -0.88 36.00
N ALA A 87 -17.31 -0.34 36.36
CA ALA A 87 -18.31 -1.08 37.14
C ALA A 87 -18.92 -2.25 36.35
N MET A 88 -19.19 -2.05 35.06
CA MET A 88 -19.62 -3.14 34.16
C MET A 88 -18.55 -4.22 34.03
N TYR A 89 -17.28 -3.82 33.90
CA TYR A 89 -16.14 -4.75 33.87
C TYR A 89 -16.03 -5.59 35.15
N ARG A 90 -16.19 -4.95 36.32
CA ARG A 90 -16.21 -5.64 37.61
C ARG A 90 -17.35 -6.65 37.70
N THR A 91 -18.53 -6.31 37.17
CA THR A 91 -19.67 -7.24 37.09
C THR A 91 -19.36 -8.46 36.23
N LEU A 92 -18.75 -8.28 35.04
CA LEU A 92 -18.31 -9.40 34.20
C LEU A 92 -17.20 -10.24 34.85
N THR A 93 -16.37 -9.64 35.69
CA THR A 93 -15.18 -10.31 36.27
C THR A 93 -15.46 -11.00 37.60
N LYS A 94 -16.31 -10.42 38.46
CA LYS A 94 -16.59 -10.94 39.81
C LYS A 94 -18.00 -11.56 39.92
N GLY A 95 -18.80 -11.45 38.87
CA GLY A 95 -20.22 -11.83 38.89
C GLY A 95 -21.07 -10.83 39.69
N PHE A 96 -22.39 -10.96 39.56
CA PHE A 96 -23.34 -10.16 40.34
C PHE A 96 -24.72 -10.83 40.34
N ASN A 97 -25.31 -11.02 41.53
CA ASN A 97 -26.53 -11.81 41.71
C ASN A 97 -26.43 -13.21 41.07
N GLN A 98 -27.30 -13.52 40.10
CA GLN A 98 -27.32 -14.78 39.37
C GLN A 98 -26.35 -14.81 38.18
N MET A 99 -25.65 -13.70 37.89
CA MET A 99 -24.65 -13.65 36.84
C MET A 99 -23.33 -14.23 37.35
N VAL A 100 -22.94 -15.40 36.81
CA VAL A 100 -21.65 -16.02 37.10
C VAL A 100 -20.49 -15.18 36.54
N PRO A 101 -19.31 -15.17 37.20
CA PRO A 101 -18.10 -14.54 36.66
C PRO A 101 -17.74 -15.06 35.26
N GLN A 102 -17.50 -14.15 34.32
CA GLN A 102 -17.09 -14.46 32.94
C GLN A 102 -15.56 -14.56 32.83
N ASN A 103 -14.99 -15.50 33.56
CA ASN A 103 -13.54 -15.67 33.68
C ASN A 103 -12.86 -16.25 32.44
N TRP A 104 -13.64 -16.69 31.45
CA TRP A 104 -13.17 -17.17 30.15
C TRP A 104 -12.87 -16.02 29.17
N MET A 105 -13.36 -14.80 29.44
CA MET A 105 -13.14 -13.62 28.60
C MET A 105 -11.86 -12.87 29.00
N THR A 106 -11.08 -12.43 28.02
CA THR A 106 -9.97 -11.49 28.23
C THR A 106 -10.49 -10.10 28.63
N PRO A 107 -9.65 -9.23 29.23
CA PRO A 107 -10.03 -7.85 29.54
C PRO A 107 -10.54 -7.07 28.32
N GLU A 108 -9.90 -7.25 27.17
CA GLU A 108 -10.28 -6.58 25.92
C GLU A 108 -11.69 -7.01 25.46
N GLN A 109 -11.99 -8.32 25.46
CA GLN A 109 -13.30 -8.84 25.08
C GLN A 109 -14.42 -8.33 26.01
N LYS A 110 -14.14 -8.22 27.31
CA LYS A 110 -15.06 -7.63 28.29
C LYS A 110 -15.35 -6.17 27.93
N TYR A 111 -14.32 -5.39 27.65
CA TYR A 111 -14.51 -3.99 27.29
C TYR A 111 -15.17 -3.81 25.91
N GLN A 112 -14.93 -4.68 24.93
CA GLN A 112 -15.63 -4.70 23.65
C GLN A 112 -17.14 -4.93 23.82
N VAL A 113 -17.55 -5.93 24.63
CA VAL A 113 -18.98 -6.18 24.89
C VAL A 113 -19.63 -5.02 25.66
N ILE A 114 -18.89 -4.42 26.59
CA ILE A 114 -19.34 -3.23 27.34
C ILE A 114 -19.55 -2.05 26.40
N HIS A 115 -18.63 -1.82 25.46
CA HIS A 115 -18.75 -0.76 24.47
C HIS A 115 -19.98 -0.96 23.58
N PHE A 116 -20.22 -2.20 23.10
CA PHE A 116 -21.45 -2.52 22.36
C PHE A 116 -22.71 -2.23 23.18
N ILE A 117 -22.80 -2.70 24.43
CA ILE A 117 -23.97 -2.47 25.30
C ILE A 117 -24.21 -0.96 25.51
N ARG A 118 -23.14 -0.20 25.76
CA ARG A 118 -23.21 1.25 26.00
C ARG A 118 -23.74 1.97 24.77
N GLU A 119 -23.15 1.71 23.61
CA GLU A 119 -23.48 2.39 22.36
C GLU A 119 -24.85 1.97 21.81
N GLU A 120 -25.18 0.68 21.84
CA GLU A 120 -26.43 0.15 21.26
C GLU A 120 -27.64 0.31 22.19
N PHE A 121 -27.49 0.06 23.50
CA PHE A 121 -28.63 -0.01 24.42
C PHE A 121 -28.73 1.14 25.40
N LEU A 122 -27.61 1.76 25.80
CA LEU A 122 -27.64 2.83 26.81
C LEU A 122 -27.71 4.23 26.19
N LYS A 123 -26.97 4.48 25.12
CA LYS A 123 -26.76 5.84 24.57
C LYS A 123 -28.06 6.55 24.20
N GLU A 124 -28.95 5.86 23.48
CA GLU A 124 -30.22 6.43 23.03
C GLU A 124 -31.41 5.95 23.88
N ALA A 125 -31.47 4.64 24.18
CA ALA A 125 -32.64 4.06 24.83
C ALA A 125 -32.64 4.17 26.37
N ASN A 126 -31.48 4.29 27.01
CA ASN A 126 -31.38 4.43 28.47
C ASN A 126 -30.30 5.44 28.90
N PRO A 127 -30.42 6.72 28.46
CA PRO A 127 -29.35 7.72 28.57
C PRO A 127 -29.01 8.07 30.03
N SER A 128 -29.94 7.86 30.97
CA SER A 128 -29.70 8.05 32.41
C SER A 128 -28.60 7.13 32.96
N GLN A 129 -28.38 5.98 32.30
CA GLN A 129 -27.36 5.01 32.67
C GLN A 129 -26.08 5.16 31.83
N TYR A 130 -26.10 5.95 30.75
CA TYR A 130 -24.92 6.19 29.90
C TYR A 130 -23.94 7.14 30.60
N LYS A 131 -22.84 6.61 31.14
CA LYS A 131 -21.79 7.42 31.75
C LYS A 131 -20.75 7.83 30.71
N LYS A 132 -20.59 9.15 30.53
CA LYS A 132 -19.53 9.71 29.68
C LYS A 132 -18.16 9.32 30.25
N VAL A 133 -17.25 8.95 29.36
CA VAL A 133 -15.84 8.75 29.66
C VAL A 133 -15.12 10.00 29.19
N ASP A 134 -14.49 10.71 30.11
CA ASP A 134 -13.61 11.85 29.87
C ASP A 134 -12.30 11.68 30.64
N ASP A 135 -11.37 12.61 30.42
CA ASP A 135 -10.03 12.55 31.01
C ASP A 135 -10.09 12.49 32.55
N ASP A 136 -11.06 13.18 33.16
CA ASP A 136 -11.29 13.16 34.61
C ASP A 136 -11.76 11.78 35.10
N TYR A 137 -12.66 11.11 34.35
CA TYR A 137 -13.05 9.72 34.65
C TYR A 137 -11.86 8.75 34.52
N LEU A 138 -11.02 8.90 33.50
CA LEU A 138 -9.88 8.01 33.27
C LEU A 138 -8.77 8.19 34.32
N ALA A 139 -8.53 9.41 34.78
CA ALA A 139 -7.53 9.72 35.81
C ALA A 139 -7.83 9.07 37.17
N GLY A 140 -9.11 8.76 37.45
CA GLY A 140 -9.55 8.13 38.71
C GLY A 140 -9.51 6.60 38.74
N ILE A 141 -8.94 5.94 37.72
CA ILE A 141 -9.01 4.48 37.54
C ILE A 141 -7.62 3.85 37.66
N GLU A 142 -7.41 3.08 38.73
CA GLU A 142 -6.16 2.36 38.97
C GLU A 142 -6.10 1.00 38.25
N LYS A 143 -4.88 0.51 38.05
CA LYS A 143 -4.60 -0.87 37.59
C LYS A 143 -5.06 -1.87 38.66
N GLU A 144 -5.60 -3.01 38.24
CA GLU A 144 -6.05 -4.07 39.15
C GLU A 144 -5.53 -5.43 38.67
N THR A 145 -5.14 -6.28 39.61
CA THR A 145 -4.83 -7.70 39.34
C THR A 145 -6.13 -8.51 39.40
N VAL A 146 -6.50 -9.17 38.29
CA VAL A 146 -7.76 -9.90 38.16
C VAL A 146 -7.54 -11.34 37.68
N PRO A 147 -8.43 -12.29 38.04
CA PRO A 147 -8.37 -13.67 37.53
C PRO A 147 -8.87 -13.78 36.08
N GLY A 148 -8.28 -14.70 35.31
CA GLY A 148 -8.65 -14.98 33.90
C GLY A 148 -7.45 -14.94 32.95
N PRO A 149 -7.65 -15.21 31.64
CA PRO A 149 -6.57 -15.21 30.66
C PRO A 149 -5.94 -13.80 30.55
N ALA A 150 -4.61 -13.73 30.52
CA ALA A 150 -3.84 -12.49 30.45
C ALA A 150 -4.28 -11.59 29.28
N PRO A 151 -4.08 -10.25 29.37
CA PRO A 151 -4.38 -9.35 28.27
C PRO A 151 -3.54 -9.76 27.06
N GLN A 152 -4.20 -10.14 25.96
CA GLN A 152 -3.51 -10.20 24.68
C GLN A 152 -3.26 -8.75 24.27
N THR A 153 -2.09 -8.22 24.63
CA THR A 153 -1.69 -6.86 24.24
C THR A 153 -1.93 -6.64 22.74
N ARG A 154 -2.18 -5.40 22.30
CA ARG A 154 -2.27 -5.02 20.88
C ARG A 154 -1.13 -5.58 20.00
N ALA A 155 0.00 -5.90 20.62
CA ALA A 155 1.19 -6.44 20.00
C ALA A 155 1.23 -8.00 19.96
N LEU A 156 0.40 -8.70 20.72
CA LEU A 156 0.12 -10.14 20.58
C LEU A 156 -0.95 -10.40 19.49
N ASN A 157 -1.91 -9.48 19.31
CA ASN A 157 -2.91 -9.56 18.24
C ASN A 157 -2.37 -9.29 16.83
N ARG A 158 -1.10 -8.84 16.69
CA ARG A 158 -0.45 -8.56 15.40
C ARG A 158 1.02 -9.01 15.38
N PRO A 159 1.30 -10.33 15.37
CA PRO A 159 2.67 -10.85 15.44
C PRO A 159 3.59 -10.32 14.33
N TYR A 160 3.04 -10.07 13.14
CA TYR A 160 3.76 -9.52 11.99
C TYR A 160 4.40 -8.14 12.24
N LEU A 161 3.93 -7.35 13.21
CA LEU A 161 4.57 -6.06 13.56
C LEU A 161 5.87 -6.24 14.34
N LYS A 162 6.02 -7.36 15.06
CA LYS A 162 7.22 -7.71 15.83
C LYS A 162 8.23 -8.50 15.02
N MET A 163 7.75 -9.27 14.04
CA MET A 163 8.59 -10.13 13.20
C MET A 163 9.77 -9.36 12.60
N ASN A 164 10.96 -9.93 12.77
CA ASN A 164 12.11 -9.60 11.94
C ASN A 164 12.04 -10.47 10.67
N PHE A 165 11.67 -9.87 9.55
CA PHE A 165 11.55 -10.54 8.23
C PHE A 165 12.90 -10.81 7.53
N GLY A 166 14.03 -10.48 8.16
CA GLY A 166 15.35 -10.54 7.55
C GLY A 166 15.69 -9.29 6.71
N PRO A 167 16.76 -9.34 5.90
CA PRO A 167 17.26 -8.19 5.12
C PRO A 167 16.32 -7.67 4.02
N ASN A 168 15.41 -8.52 3.52
CA ASN A 168 14.38 -8.16 2.55
C ASN A 168 13.02 -8.73 2.93
N MET A 169 11.98 -8.24 2.27
CA MET A 169 10.66 -8.86 2.28
C MET A 169 10.12 -8.94 0.85
N ASN A 170 9.89 -10.17 0.38
CA ASN A 170 9.21 -10.40 -0.89
C ASN A 170 7.71 -10.43 -0.66
N TYR A 171 6.98 -9.54 -1.33
CA TYR A 171 5.54 -9.44 -1.22
C TYR A 171 4.95 -8.63 -2.37
N THR A 172 3.63 -8.59 -2.46
CA THR A 172 2.90 -7.66 -3.34
C THR A 172 2.71 -6.32 -2.64
N PHE A 173 3.20 -5.23 -3.23
CA PHE A 173 3.10 -3.90 -2.63
C PHE A 173 2.37 -2.90 -3.54
N GLU A 174 1.48 -2.09 -2.96
CA GLU A 174 0.95 -0.89 -3.61
C GLU A 174 1.99 0.21 -3.46
N VAL A 175 2.69 0.56 -4.53
CA VAL A 175 3.71 1.61 -4.51
C VAL A 175 3.13 2.97 -4.91
N GLY A 176 2.04 2.96 -5.66
CA GLY A 176 1.26 4.13 -6.05
C GLY A 176 -0.14 3.72 -6.43
N ARG A 177 -1.02 4.69 -6.63
CA ARG A 177 -2.40 4.41 -7.06
C ARG A 177 -2.39 3.62 -8.37
N ASP A 178 -3.10 2.50 -8.39
CA ASP A 178 -3.13 1.53 -9.51
C ASP A 178 -1.74 0.99 -9.94
N ASN A 179 -0.72 1.24 -9.13
CA ASN A 179 0.66 0.85 -9.37
C ASN A 179 1.09 -0.14 -8.29
N ILE A 180 0.90 -1.41 -8.63
CA ILE A 180 1.22 -2.56 -7.80
C ILE A 180 2.47 -3.19 -8.35
N ALA A 181 3.45 -3.45 -7.47
CA ALA A 181 4.54 -4.37 -7.73
C ALA A 181 4.09 -5.76 -7.23
N TYR A 182 3.69 -6.63 -8.16
CA TYR A 182 3.14 -7.96 -7.83
C TYR A 182 4.17 -8.83 -7.14
N LYS A 183 5.40 -8.81 -7.66
CA LYS A 183 6.52 -9.56 -7.12
C LYS A 183 7.62 -8.61 -6.66
N ALA A 184 7.31 -7.85 -5.61
CA ALA A 184 8.25 -6.88 -5.09
C ALA A 184 9.30 -7.54 -4.19
N ILE A 185 10.54 -7.04 -4.27
CA ILE A 185 11.61 -7.32 -3.32
C ILE A 185 11.88 -5.99 -2.60
N ALA A 186 11.31 -5.83 -1.41
CA ALA A 186 11.55 -4.65 -0.58
C ALA A 186 12.83 -4.84 0.24
N VAL A 187 13.73 -3.87 0.16
CA VAL A 187 15.01 -3.85 0.88
C VAL A 187 15.13 -2.56 1.68
N ARG A 188 15.87 -2.62 2.80
CA ARG A 188 16.26 -1.47 3.60
C ARG A 188 17.46 -0.78 2.95
N LEU A 189 17.51 0.55 3.02
CA LEU A 189 18.62 1.35 2.49
C LEU A 189 19.54 1.91 3.57
N ASP A 190 18.98 2.21 4.74
CA ASP A 190 19.72 2.62 5.94
C ASP A 190 20.33 1.42 6.68
N GLU A 191 21.33 1.66 7.52
CA GLU A 191 22.02 0.59 8.25
C GLU A 191 21.17 0.05 9.42
N GLY A 192 21.22 -1.27 9.66
CA GLY A 192 20.64 -1.91 10.85
C GLY A 192 20.21 -3.37 10.61
N GLY A 193 20.42 -4.22 11.63
CA GLY A 193 20.21 -5.68 11.56
C GLY A 193 18.90 -6.20 12.18
N ASP A 194 17.99 -5.31 12.59
CA ASP A 194 16.68 -5.64 13.18
C ASP A 194 15.59 -5.98 12.13
N GLY A 195 16.00 -6.13 10.87
CA GLY A 195 15.17 -6.54 9.75
C GLY A 195 14.62 -5.38 8.92
N VAL A 196 14.19 -5.68 7.69
CA VAL A 196 13.77 -4.68 6.71
C VAL A 196 12.68 -3.75 7.22
N THR A 197 11.76 -4.25 8.04
CA THR A 197 10.57 -3.51 8.49
C THR A 197 10.86 -2.43 9.54
N LYS A 198 12.09 -2.42 10.08
CA LYS A 198 12.55 -1.47 11.11
C LYS A 198 13.40 -0.33 10.56
N GLY A 199 13.62 -0.32 9.25
CA GLY A 199 14.31 0.77 8.57
C GLY A 199 13.60 2.11 8.62
N LYS A 200 14.21 3.08 7.95
CA LYS A 200 13.63 4.41 7.71
C LYS A 200 13.67 4.83 6.25
N ALA A 201 14.44 4.12 5.44
CA ALA A 201 14.52 4.30 4.00
C ALA A 201 14.50 2.95 3.30
N TRP A 202 13.68 2.83 2.26
CA TRP A 202 13.47 1.56 1.56
C TRP A 202 13.44 1.74 0.06
N LEU A 203 13.74 0.64 -0.63
CA LEU A 203 13.58 0.50 -2.06
C LEU A 203 12.83 -0.81 -2.34
N ALA A 204 11.90 -0.79 -3.29
CA ALA A 204 11.24 -1.99 -3.80
C ALA A 204 11.62 -2.22 -5.26
N TYR A 205 12.26 -3.35 -5.54
CA TYR A 205 12.35 -3.89 -6.90
C TYR A 205 11.03 -4.57 -7.24
N ASP A 206 10.68 -4.64 -8.52
CA ASP A 206 9.55 -5.44 -9.04
C ASP A 206 10.14 -6.40 -10.06
N HIS A 207 10.31 -7.69 -9.70
CA HIS A 207 11.08 -8.63 -10.51
C HIS A 207 10.35 -9.16 -11.75
N ASP A 208 9.05 -8.85 -11.89
CA ASP A 208 8.34 -9.07 -13.15
C ASP A 208 8.83 -8.08 -14.23
N LEU A 209 9.09 -6.83 -13.87
CA LEU A 209 9.51 -5.75 -14.78
C LEU A 209 10.99 -5.39 -14.64
N MET A 210 11.66 -5.95 -13.63
CA MET A 210 12.99 -5.57 -13.13
C MET A 210 13.20 -4.05 -13.07
N ARG A 211 12.19 -3.35 -12.56
CA ARG A 211 12.24 -1.91 -12.26
C ARG A 211 12.50 -1.71 -10.77
N VAL A 212 13.06 -0.55 -10.43
CA VAL A 212 12.85 0.04 -9.11
C VAL A 212 11.43 0.61 -9.12
N ALA A 213 10.50 -0.04 -8.43
CA ALA A 213 9.09 0.37 -8.40
C ALA A 213 8.88 1.62 -7.55
N ALA A 214 9.54 1.69 -6.39
CA ALA A 214 9.54 2.86 -5.54
C ALA A 214 10.74 2.92 -4.59
N ILE A 215 11.00 4.14 -4.12
CA ILE A 215 11.88 4.47 -3.00
C ILE A 215 11.06 5.36 -2.07
N TRP A 216 11.03 5.04 -0.78
CA TRP A 216 10.28 5.81 0.21
C TRP A 216 11.00 5.86 1.54
N THR A 217 10.63 6.85 2.35
CA THR A 217 11.15 7.07 3.69
C THR A 217 10.04 7.35 4.68
N GLY A 218 10.29 7.09 5.96
CA GLY A 218 9.36 7.42 7.04
C GLY A 218 9.53 6.50 8.25
N ASP A 219 8.65 6.67 9.24
CA ASP A 219 8.70 5.90 10.49
C ASP A 219 7.97 4.55 10.42
N ARG A 220 7.37 4.23 9.27
CA ARG A 220 6.63 2.98 9.05
C ARG A 220 6.96 2.41 7.69
N PHE A 221 7.19 1.10 7.66
CA PHE A 221 7.49 0.36 6.43
C PHE A 221 6.31 0.33 5.44
N CYS A 222 5.13 -0.10 5.90
CA CYS A 222 3.89 -0.15 5.13
C CYS A 222 2.66 -0.06 6.05
N ASP A 223 1.45 -0.04 5.49
CA ASP A 223 0.19 -0.04 6.25
C ASP A 223 -0.29 -1.43 6.71
N TRP A 224 0.40 -2.50 6.28
CA TRP A 224 0.15 -3.90 6.64
C TRP A 224 -1.20 -4.49 6.25
N ARG A 225 -1.99 -3.82 5.43
CA ARG A 225 -3.35 -4.27 5.10
C ARG A 225 -3.34 -5.46 4.14
N SER A 226 -3.58 -6.67 4.63
CA SER A 226 -3.85 -7.85 3.80
C SER A 226 -4.38 -9.01 4.63
N ILE A 227 -5.06 -9.95 3.98
CA ILE A 227 -5.55 -11.17 4.63
C ILE A 227 -4.42 -11.94 5.33
N GLY A 228 -3.24 -12.01 4.71
CA GLY A 228 -2.06 -12.69 5.28
C GLY A 228 -1.44 -12.01 6.50
N MET A 229 -1.85 -10.78 6.80
CA MET A 229 -1.31 -9.96 7.89
C MET A 229 -2.42 -9.59 8.89
N ASP A 230 -3.19 -8.54 8.62
CA ASP A 230 -4.24 -8.01 9.50
C ASP A 230 -5.63 -8.61 9.26
N GLY A 231 -5.78 -9.51 8.27
CA GLY A 231 -7.05 -10.11 7.89
C GLY A 231 -7.89 -9.29 6.90
N SER A 232 -7.42 -8.10 6.49
CA SER A 232 -8.14 -7.22 5.56
C SER A 232 -8.31 -7.87 4.18
N HIS A 233 -9.56 -7.97 3.71
CA HIS A 233 -9.88 -8.51 2.39
C HIS A 233 -9.77 -7.45 1.29
N GLY A 234 -9.37 -7.87 0.09
CA GLY A 234 -9.27 -7.00 -1.09
C GLY A 234 -8.20 -5.92 -0.98
N SER A 235 -7.25 -6.05 -0.05
CA SER A 235 -6.15 -5.11 0.16
C SER A 235 -4.81 -5.83 0.10
N HIS A 236 -3.78 -5.07 -0.24
CA HIS A 236 -2.38 -5.47 -0.22
C HIS A 236 -1.58 -4.40 0.52
N PRO A 237 -0.43 -4.74 1.15
CA PRO A 237 0.37 -3.76 1.87
C PRO A 237 0.76 -2.59 0.97
N LYS A 238 0.46 -1.39 1.44
CA LYS A 238 0.77 -0.15 0.73
C LYS A 238 1.96 0.54 1.38
N ILE A 239 2.87 1.05 0.55
CA ILE A 239 3.98 1.87 1.06
C ILE A 239 3.41 3.15 1.68
N VAL A 240 3.99 3.58 2.80
CA VAL A 240 3.58 4.77 3.55
C VAL A 240 4.76 5.73 3.74
N GLY A 241 4.47 6.97 4.13
CA GLY A 241 5.49 8.00 4.31
C GLY A 241 5.83 8.74 3.02
N ASP A 242 7.01 9.35 3.01
CA ASP A 242 7.48 10.22 1.95
C ASP A 242 8.01 9.42 0.77
N LYS A 243 7.39 9.63 -0.39
CA LYS A 243 7.72 8.90 -1.61
C LYS A 243 8.83 9.63 -2.35
N PHE A 244 10.08 9.26 -2.09
CA PHE A 244 11.26 9.77 -2.79
C PHE A 244 11.14 9.56 -4.30
N LEU A 245 10.74 8.36 -4.73
CA LEU A 245 10.53 8.01 -6.14
C LEU A 245 9.41 6.97 -6.26
N VAL A 246 8.56 7.10 -7.27
CA VAL A 246 7.63 6.04 -7.70
C VAL A 246 7.67 5.97 -9.22
N ASN A 247 8.14 4.86 -9.77
CA ASN A 247 8.17 4.66 -11.20
C ASN A 247 6.88 4.03 -11.71
N ALA A 248 6.47 4.37 -12.93
CA ALA A 248 5.30 3.79 -13.58
C ALA A 248 5.45 2.27 -13.75
N LYS A 249 4.32 1.57 -13.92
CA LYS A 249 4.27 0.11 -14.19
C LYS A 249 4.72 -0.16 -15.63
N ALA A 250 6.04 -0.10 -15.83
CA ALA A 250 6.72 -0.28 -17.10
C ALA A 250 8.08 -0.97 -16.89
N PRO A 251 8.68 -1.58 -17.92
CA PRO A 251 10.00 -2.20 -17.85
C PRO A 251 11.06 -1.28 -17.23
N GLY A 252 11.89 -1.81 -16.34
CA GLY A 252 13.04 -1.08 -15.78
C GLY A 252 14.17 -0.89 -16.79
N TRP A 253 14.24 -1.77 -17.78
CA TRP A 253 15.21 -1.77 -18.86
C TRP A 253 14.49 -1.76 -20.21
N ALA A 254 14.99 -0.98 -21.16
CA ALA A 254 14.52 -1.06 -22.55
C ALA A 254 14.85 -2.45 -23.13
N LYS A 255 14.15 -2.81 -24.21
CA LYS A 255 14.43 -4.03 -24.96
C LYS A 255 15.92 -4.04 -25.37
N PRO A 256 16.66 -5.14 -25.16
CA PRO A 256 18.11 -5.14 -25.38
C PRO A 256 18.49 -4.65 -26.78
N GLY A 257 19.40 -3.67 -26.85
CA GLY A 257 19.82 -3.04 -28.09
C GLY A 257 18.87 -2.00 -28.68
N THR A 258 17.77 -1.66 -28.01
CA THR A 258 16.82 -0.63 -28.46
C THR A 258 16.49 0.38 -27.34
N ASP A 259 15.60 1.32 -27.64
CA ASP A 259 15.07 2.31 -26.69
C ASP A 259 13.60 2.05 -26.32
N ASP A 260 13.10 0.85 -26.65
CA ASP A 260 11.70 0.47 -26.49
C ASP A 260 11.41 -0.04 -25.08
N PHE A 261 10.49 0.63 -24.39
CA PHE A 261 9.96 0.27 -23.07
C PHE A 261 8.53 -0.28 -23.13
N THR A 262 8.02 -0.61 -24.31
CA THR A 262 6.66 -1.15 -24.46
C THR A 262 6.55 -2.47 -23.71
N ASP A 263 5.66 -2.55 -22.73
CA ASP A 263 5.43 -3.75 -21.93
C ASP A 263 4.79 -4.86 -22.79
N PRO A 264 5.50 -5.97 -23.08
CA PRO A 264 5.01 -7.02 -23.97
C PRO A 264 4.24 -8.11 -23.21
N ARG A 265 4.07 -7.99 -21.89
CA ARG A 265 3.56 -9.08 -21.06
C ARG A 265 2.13 -9.44 -21.43
N PHE A 266 1.83 -10.72 -21.25
CA PHE A 266 0.49 -11.25 -21.43
C PHE A 266 -0.52 -10.48 -20.55
N LEU A 267 -1.68 -10.17 -21.12
CA LEU A 267 -2.79 -9.55 -20.40
C LEU A 267 -3.74 -10.63 -19.90
N GLY A 268 -4.01 -10.63 -18.60
CA GLY A 268 -5.03 -11.47 -17.98
C GLY A 268 -6.44 -11.17 -18.52
N ARG A 269 -7.42 -11.96 -18.08
CA ARG A 269 -8.84 -11.77 -18.47
C ARG A 269 -9.39 -10.39 -18.06
N ASP A 270 -8.81 -9.80 -17.04
CA ASP A 270 -9.07 -8.44 -16.56
C ASP A 270 -8.31 -7.35 -17.35
N LYS A 271 -7.60 -7.72 -18.41
CA LYS A 271 -6.76 -6.88 -19.26
C LYS A 271 -5.56 -6.23 -18.55
N LYS A 272 -5.13 -6.78 -17.40
CA LYS A 272 -3.92 -6.34 -16.70
C LYS A 272 -2.71 -7.21 -17.06
N PRO A 273 -1.49 -6.64 -17.15
CA PRO A 273 -0.29 -7.42 -17.43
C PRO A 273 0.17 -8.19 -16.19
N TYR A 274 0.48 -9.48 -16.38
CA TYR A 274 0.96 -10.36 -15.30
C TYR A 274 2.18 -11.19 -15.72
N GLY A 275 3.00 -11.53 -14.72
CA GLY A 275 4.20 -12.35 -14.91
C GLY A 275 5.41 -11.52 -15.35
N PRO A 276 6.56 -12.18 -15.57
CA PRO A 276 7.78 -11.50 -15.92
C PRO A 276 7.85 -11.09 -17.39
N LEU A 277 8.75 -10.17 -17.69
CA LEU A 277 9.21 -9.90 -19.05
C LEU A 277 9.78 -11.16 -19.71
N PRO A 278 9.80 -11.24 -21.06
CA PRO A 278 10.49 -12.31 -21.76
C PRO A 278 11.94 -12.48 -21.28
N ARG A 279 12.38 -13.74 -21.10
CA ARG A 279 13.69 -14.08 -20.53
C ARG A 279 14.88 -13.58 -21.37
N ASP A 280 14.68 -13.41 -22.67
CA ASP A 280 15.67 -12.82 -23.60
C ASP A 280 15.73 -11.29 -23.51
N TRP A 281 14.75 -10.66 -22.83
CA TRP A 281 14.77 -9.25 -22.49
C TRP A 281 15.35 -9.04 -21.10
N VAL A 282 14.66 -9.49 -20.06
CA VAL A 282 15.16 -9.48 -18.68
C VAL A 282 14.80 -10.78 -17.97
N HIS A 283 15.75 -11.35 -17.24
CA HIS A 283 15.53 -12.58 -16.48
C HIS A 283 16.09 -12.44 -15.07
N TYR A 284 15.21 -12.40 -14.07
CA TYR A 284 15.58 -12.47 -12.66
C TYR A 284 16.20 -13.84 -12.35
N LYS A 285 17.29 -13.86 -11.57
CA LYS A 285 18.05 -15.07 -11.25
C LYS A 285 18.10 -15.38 -9.76
N GLY A 286 17.58 -14.51 -8.91
CA GLY A 286 17.69 -14.68 -7.46
C GLY A 286 18.31 -13.48 -6.76
N LEU A 287 18.51 -13.62 -5.45
CA LEU A 287 19.15 -12.61 -4.63
C LEU A 287 20.17 -13.22 -3.67
N TYR A 288 21.22 -12.47 -3.38
CA TYR A 288 22.21 -12.80 -2.37
C TYR A 288 21.93 -12.04 -1.08
N HIS A 289 22.18 -12.69 0.05
CA HIS A 289 22.39 -12.02 1.33
C HIS A 289 23.89 -11.98 1.63
N HIS A 290 24.35 -10.84 2.14
CA HIS A 290 25.70 -10.69 2.68
C HIS A 290 25.63 -9.81 3.93
N GLY A 291 25.41 -10.44 5.08
CA GLY A 291 24.96 -9.76 6.29
C GLY A 291 23.58 -9.14 6.01
N ASP A 292 23.40 -7.88 6.36
CA ASP A 292 22.13 -7.16 6.11
C ASP A 292 22.02 -6.59 4.69
N LYS A 293 23.00 -6.87 3.82
CA LYS A 293 22.99 -6.39 2.42
C LYS A 293 22.30 -7.40 1.52
N VAL A 294 21.52 -6.87 0.59
CA VAL A 294 20.78 -7.65 -0.42
C VAL A 294 21.26 -7.27 -1.80
N LEU A 295 21.72 -8.27 -2.56
CA LEU A 295 22.11 -8.10 -3.96
C LEU A 295 21.13 -8.85 -4.85
N VAL A 296 20.55 -8.16 -5.84
CA VAL A 296 19.65 -8.76 -6.82
C VAL A 296 20.47 -9.16 -8.04
N LYS A 297 20.31 -10.41 -8.51
CA LYS A 297 20.97 -10.94 -9.71
C LYS A 297 19.95 -11.12 -10.82
N TYR A 298 20.28 -10.64 -12.01
CA TYR A 298 19.45 -10.80 -13.21
C TYR A 298 20.28 -10.68 -14.48
N THR A 299 19.68 -10.93 -15.64
CA THR A 299 20.29 -10.63 -16.95
C THR A 299 19.44 -9.62 -17.71
N VAL A 300 20.06 -8.76 -18.51
CA VAL A 300 19.39 -7.92 -19.52
C VAL A 300 19.96 -8.29 -20.88
N GLY A 301 19.15 -8.92 -21.72
CA GLY A 301 19.66 -9.69 -22.84
C GLY A 301 20.64 -10.76 -22.35
N SER A 302 21.82 -10.80 -22.95
CA SER A 302 22.91 -11.72 -22.56
C SER A 302 23.79 -11.19 -21.41
N ARG A 303 23.59 -9.96 -20.94
CA ARG A 303 24.49 -9.31 -19.97
C ARG A 303 24.00 -9.58 -18.55
N GLU A 304 24.86 -10.18 -17.73
CA GLU A 304 24.59 -10.36 -16.30
C GLU A 304 24.67 -9.00 -15.57
N VAL A 305 23.74 -8.78 -14.63
CA VAL A 305 23.72 -7.63 -13.74
C VAL A 305 23.62 -8.12 -12.30
N LEU A 306 24.53 -7.63 -11.44
CA LEU A 306 24.34 -7.63 -10.00
C LEU A 306 24.03 -6.21 -9.54
N GLU A 307 23.02 -6.07 -8.70
CA GLU A 307 22.58 -4.78 -8.20
C GLU A 307 22.40 -4.78 -6.69
N MET A 308 22.95 -3.76 -6.02
CA MET A 308 22.79 -3.54 -4.58
C MET A 308 22.42 -2.08 -4.34
N ALA A 309 21.34 -1.85 -3.58
CA ALA A 309 20.94 -0.49 -3.18
C ALA A 309 21.34 -0.20 -1.73
N ASN A 310 21.75 1.05 -1.46
CA ASN A 310 22.05 1.55 -0.11
C ASN A 310 21.96 3.08 -0.06
N LEU A 311 22.03 3.70 1.12
CA LEU A 311 22.24 5.14 1.24
C LEU A 311 23.72 5.50 1.02
N ALA A 312 23.97 6.45 0.12
CA ALA A 312 25.27 7.13 0.02
C ALA A 312 25.39 8.32 0.98
N SER A 313 24.25 8.87 1.41
CA SER A 313 24.15 9.94 2.41
C SER A 313 22.73 9.95 2.98
N GLU A 314 22.60 10.21 4.29
CA GLU A 314 21.30 10.38 4.95
C GLU A 314 20.81 11.84 4.89
N ALA A 315 21.74 12.81 4.90
CA ALA A 315 21.44 14.24 4.91
C ALA A 315 22.44 15.06 4.06
N PRO A 316 22.05 15.52 2.85
CA PRO A 316 20.79 15.20 2.17
C PRO A 316 20.69 13.71 1.84
N LEU A 317 19.46 13.20 1.74
CA LEU A 317 19.19 11.80 1.39
C LEU A 317 19.64 11.53 -0.05
N VAL A 318 20.65 10.67 -0.20
CA VAL A 318 21.15 10.21 -1.51
C VAL A 318 21.13 8.69 -1.55
N VAL A 319 20.39 8.14 -2.51
CA VAL A 319 20.25 6.69 -2.70
C VAL A 319 21.23 6.24 -3.78
N ALA A 320 22.05 5.24 -3.47
CA ALA A 320 22.96 4.61 -4.42
C ALA A 320 22.41 3.29 -4.93
N ARG A 321 22.46 3.10 -6.24
CA ARG A 321 22.34 1.79 -6.92
C ARG A 321 23.72 1.40 -7.42
N ASN A 322 24.32 0.40 -6.80
CA ASN A 322 25.61 -0.16 -7.20
C ASN A 322 25.33 -1.27 -8.21
N LEU A 323 25.97 -1.22 -9.37
CA LEU A 323 25.75 -2.14 -10.48
C LEU A 323 27.07 -2.75 -10.91
N ARG A 324 27.14 -4.07 -10.96
CA ARG A 324 28.14 -4.81 -11.73
C ARG A 324 27.46 -5.32 -13.00
N ILE A 325 27.96 -4.92 -14.15
CA ILE A 325 27.40 -5.28 -15.46
C ILE A 325 28.44 -6.07 -16.22
N GLY A 326 28.09 -7.29 -16.60
CA GLY A 326 28.93 -8.17 -17.41
C GLY A 326 29.18 -7.63 -18.83
N PRO A 327 30.16 -8.20 -19.54
CA PRO A 327 30.41 -7.88 -20.93
C PRO A 327 29.23 -8.29 -21.82
N GLY A 328 29.07 -7.63 -22.97
CA GLY A 328 28.09 -7.99 -23.99
C GLY A 328 28.10 -7.05 -25.20
N LYS A 329 27.53 -7.53 -26.30
CA LYS A 329 27.57 -6.88 -27.63
C LYS A 329 26.49 -5.83 -27.86
N GLN A 330 25.53 -5.70 -26.95
CA GLN A 330 24.40 -4.78 -27.07
C GLN A 330 24.48 -3.67 -26.02
N SER A 331 24.03 -2.48 -26.40
CA SER A 331 23.76 -1.40 -25.45
C SER A 331 22.53 -1.71 -24.60
N MET A 332 22.50 -1.17 -23.39
CA MET A 332 21.37 -1.26 -22.46
C MET A 332 20.89 0.15 -22.13
N LEU A 333 19.60 0.31 -21.87
CA LEU A 333 19.03 1.59 -21.44
C LEU A 333 18.21 1.38 -20.16
N LEU A 334 18.71 1.94 -19.05
CA LEU A 334 18.12 1.83 -17.72
C LEU A 334 17.19 3.01 -17.44
N HIS A 335 15.97 2.75 -16.99
CA HIS A 335 15.09 3.78 -16.46
C HIS A 335 15.36 4.05 -14.97
N LEU A 336 15.55 5.31 -14.61
CA LEU A 336 15.91 5.74 -13.26
C LEU A 336 14.82 6.57 -12.59
N GLY A 337 13.99 7.27 -13.37
CA GLY A 337 12.91 8.08 -12.85
C GLY A 337 12.28 8.95 -13.93
N SER A 338 11.22 9.66 -13.59
CA SER A 338 10.56 10.61 -14.50
C SER A 338 10.16 11.88 -13.75
N GLY A 339 10.10 13.00 -14.46
CA GLY A 339 9.59 14.28 -13.98
C GLY A 339 8.90 15.06 -15.09
N GLY A 340 8.91 16.39 -14.98
CA GLY A 340 8.48 17.31 -16.03
C GLY A 340 9.53 17.41 -17.13
N GLU A 341 10.22 18.53 -17.23
CA GLU A 341 11.32 18.69 -18.17
C GLU A 341 12.60 18.02 -17.63
N ALA A 342 13.29 17.25 -18.46
CA ALA A 342 14.55 16.62 -18.08
C ALA A 342 15.72 17.04 -18.99
N ARG A 343 16.86 17.34 -18.36
CA ARG A 343 18.07 17.86 -19.01
C ARG A 343 19.33 17.37 -18.31
N VAL A 344 20.45 17.39 -19.02
CA VAL A 344 21.76 17.04 -18.47
C VAL A 344 22.52 18.33 -18.19
N ILE A 345 22.99 18.49 -16.96
CA ILE A 345 23.90 19.58 -16.60
C ILE A 345 25.32 19.04 -16.44
N LYS A 346 26.29 19.78 -17.00
CA LYS A 346 27.69 19.68 -16.64
C LYS A 346 28.02 20.88 -15.75
N GLY A 347 27.91 20.66 -14.43
CA GLY A 347 28.18 21.67 -13.40
C GLY A 347 29.55 21.50 -12.74
N LYS A 348 29.68 21.94 -11.47
CA LYS A 348 30.91 21.85 -10.65
C LYS A 348 31.28 20.43 -10.16
N ALA A 349 30.49 19.41 -10.49
CA ALA A 349 30.79 18.01 -10.18
C ALA A 349 31.65 17.39 -11.28
N LYS A 350 32.46 16.39 -10.95
CA LYS A 350 33.33 15.67 -11.90
C LYS A 350 32.52 14.95 -12.97
N GLU A 351 31.39 14.37 -12.58
CA GLU A 351 30.50 13.64 -13.48
C GLU A 351 29.26 14.45 -13.84
N SER A 352 28.70 14.14 -15.02
CA SER A 352 27.44 14.74 -15.47
C SER A 352 26.27 14.40 -14.53
N ILE A 353 25.36 15.35 -14.37
CA ILE A 353 24.15 15.18 -13.57
C ILE A 353 22.95 15.32 -14.49
N ALA A 354 22.14 14.28 -14.61
CA ALA A 354 20.83 14.38 -15.27
C ALA A 354 19.78 14.79 -14.25
N ILE A 355 18.90 15.70 -14.66
CA ILE A 355 17.92 16.34 -13.78
C ILE A 355 16.57 16.27 -14.48
N ALA A 356 15.54 15.85 -13.75
CA ALA A 356 14.14 16.00 -14.14
C ALA A 356 13.48 16.96 -13.15
N GLN A 357 12.97 18.08 -13.67
CA GLN A 357 12.36 19.12 -12.88
C GLN A 357 10.89 18.81 -12.63
N PHE A 358 10.45 18.99 -11.39
CA PHE A 358 9.04 18.93 -11.05
C PHE A 358 8.50 20.34 -10.96
N ASP A 359 7.29 20.56 -11.48
CA ASP A 359 6.57 21.79 -11.16
C ASP A 359 6.44 21.88 -9.63
N LYS A 360 6.59 23.10 -9.06
CA LYS A 360 6.56 23.35 -7.60
C LYS A 360 5.32 22.82 -6.86
N LEU A 361 4.31 22.32 -7.59
CA LEU A 361 3.08 21.72 -7.08
C LEU A 361 2.85 20.25 -7.50
N ALA A 362 3.79 19.60 -8.20
CA ALA A 362 3.69 18.19 -8.61
C ALA A 362 3.99 17.18 -7.49
N LEU A 363 4.11 17.64 -6.24
CA LEU A 363 4.39 16.79 -5.07
C LEU A 363 3.22 15.88 -4.66
N SER A 364 2.05 15.97 -5.31
CA SER A 364 0.91 15.09 -5.02
C SER A 364 -0.01 14.80 -6.21
N ALA A 365 0.34 15.21 -7.43
CA ALA A 365 -0.52 14.94 -8.57
C ALA A 365 -0.43 13.43 -8.91
N PRO A 366 -1.54 12.68 -8.86
CA PRO A 366 -1.55 11.31 -9.37
C PRO A 366 -1.12 11.33 -10.85
N PRO A 367 -0.44 10.28 -11.33
CA PRO A 367 -0.18 10.14 -12.75
C PRO A 367 -1.52 10.23 -13.50
N PRO A 368 -1.55 10.85 -14.71
CA PRO A 368 -2.74 10.81 -15.55
C PRO A 368 -3.18 9.35 -15.76
N ASP A 369 -4.47 9.13 -16.00
CA ASP A 369 -4.96 7.78 -16.27
C ASP A 369 -4.25 7.19 -17.52
N PRO A 370 -4.29 5.86 -17.76
CA PRO A 370 -3.56 5.22 -18.86
C PRO A 370 -3.83 5.80 -20.26
N SER A 371 -4.87 6.62 -20.44
CA SER A 371 -5.19 7.33 -21.69
C SER A 371 -4.61 8.77 -21.77
N GLY A 372 -3.87 9.20 -20.75
CA GLY A 372 -3.28 10.55 -20.67
C GLY A 372 -4.25 11.64 -20.21
N GLN A 373 -5.42 11.28 -19.64
CA GLN A 373 -6.46 12.22 -19.20
C GLN A 373 -6.28 12.68 -17.74
N MET A 374 -6.92 13.80 -17.38
CA MET A 374 -6.92 14.36 -16.01
C MET A 374 -7.49 13.38 -14.99
N THR A 375 -7.05 13.43 -13.72
CA THR A 375 -7.49 12.49 -12.67
C THR A 375 -8.27 13.23 -11.58
N PHE A 376 -9.47 12.74 -11.24
CA PHE A 376 -10.38 13.35 -10.27
C PHE A 376 -10.95 12.36 -9.22
N GLY A 377 -10.52 11.10 -9.24
CA GLY A 377 -10.93 10.12 -8.23
C GLY A 377 -9.98 10.11 -7.04
N GLU A 378 -10.48 9.93 -5.82
CA GLU A 378 -9.72 9.65 -4.58
C GLU A 378 -8.51 10.57 -4.34
N THR A 379 -8.56 11.78 -4.90
CA THR A 379 -7.54 12.83 -4.76
C THR A 379 -8.23 14.17 -4.57
N ASP A 380 -7.50 15.13 -4.03
CA ASP A 380 -7.97 16.49 -3.91
C ASP A 380 -7.97 17.18 -5.29
N PHE A 381 -9.04 17.88 -5.63
CA PHE A 381 -9.08 18.71 -6.84
C PHE A 381 -10.07 19.87 -6.70
N SER A 382 -9.94 20.86 -7.58
CA SER A 382 -10.88 21.98 -7.68
C SER A 382 -11.12 22.34 -9.13
N ILE A 383 -12.34 22.77 -9.44
CA ILE A 383 -12.72 23.28 -10.75
C ILE A 383 -13.35 24.65 -10.56
N SER A 384 -12.99 25.61 -11.38
CA SER A 384 -13.57 26.95 -11.39
C SER A 384 -13.87 27.42 -12.81
N ALA A 385 -14.90 28.25 -12.96
CA ALA A 385 -15.23 28.92 -14.21
C ALA A 385 -16.00 30.21 -13.93
N TRP A 386 -15.94 31.16 -14.86
CA TRP A 386 -16.95 32.20 -14.99
C TRP A 386 -18.01 31.75 -15.96
N ILE A 387 -19.28 31.93 -15.58
CA ILE A 387 -20.43 31.57 -16.42
C ILE A 387 -21.43 32.71 -16.47
N LYS A 388 -22.13 32.84 -17.60
CA LYS A 388 -23.28 33.74 -17.77
C LYS A 388 -24.38 33.01 -18.55
N THR A 389 -25.44 32.63 -17.86
CA THR A 389 -26.55 31.87 -18.45
C THR A 389 -27.89 32.18 -17.79
N LYS A 390 -28.99 31.96 -18.52
CA LYS A 390 -30.37 31.92 -18.00
C LYS A 390 -30.95 30.49 -17.99
N LYS A 391 -30.16 29.50 -18.41
CA LYS A 391 -30.56 28.10 -18.57
C LYS A 391 -29.64 27.19 -17.74
N GLY A 392 -29.98 25.90 -17.71
CA GLY A 392 -29.11 24.86 -17.17
C GLY A 392 -28.10 24.36 -18.21
N GLY A 393 -27.16 23.52 -17.78
CA GLY A 393 -26.27 22.79 -18.69
C GLY A 393 -24.88 22.49 -18.12
N ALA A 394 -24.15 21.64 -18.82
CA ALA A 394 -22.86 21.09 -18.41
C ALA A 394 -21.70 22.10 -18.53
N ILE A 395 -21.05 22.46 -17.43
CA ILE A 395 -19.89 23.37 -17.45
C ILE A 395 -18.61 22.57 -17.75
N PHE A 396 -18.31 21.58 -16.91
CA PHE A 396 -17.15 20.71 -17.04
C PHE A 396 -17.55 19.27 -16.73
N CYS A 397 -17.18 18.32 -17.58
CA CYS A 397 -17.56 16.91 -17.47
C CYS A 397 -16.34 16.00 -17.66
N LYS A 398 -16.18 14.95 -16.84
CA LYS A 398 -15.35 13.78 -17.12
C LYS A 398 -16.20 12.52 -17.09
N SER A 399 -16.51 11.96 -18.25
CA SER A 399 -17.38 10.77 -18.42
C SER A 399 -16.95 9.91 -19.61
N ALA A 400 -17.60 8.77 -19.82
CA ALA A 400 -17.43 7.97 -21.05
C ALA A 400 -17.53 8.86 -22.32
N PRO A 401 -16.70 8.61 -23.37
CA PRO A 401 -16.62 9.41 -24.61
C PRO A 401 -17.96 9.61 -25.30
N THR A 402 -18.83 8.60 -25.23
CA THR A 402 -20.12 8.54 -25.90
C THR A 402 -21.12 7.80 -25.02
N GLY A 403 -22.41 8.07 -25.23
CA GLY A 403 -23.51 7.33 -24.60
C GLY A 403 -24.07 8.00 -23.35
N GLU A 404 -24.79 7.18 -22.58
CA GLU A 404 -25.49 7.57 -21.36
C GLU A 404 -24.52 7.95 -20.24
N TRP A 405 -25.05 8.59 -19.20
CA TRP A 405 -24.30 8.88 -17.98
C TRP A 405 -23.71 7.57 -17.48
N SER A 406 -22.52 7.64 -16.92
CA SER A 406 -21.75 6.45 -16.57
C SER A 406 -21.25 6.52 -15.14
N LYS A 407 -21.13 5.34 -14.51
CA LYS A 407 -20.62 5.18 -13.15
C LYS A 407 -19.33 5.98 -12.98
N ASN A 408 -19.23 6.75 -11.91
CA ASN A 408 -18.07 7.59 -11.63
C ASN A 408 -17.82 8.71 -12.67
N GLY A 409 -18.83 9.12 -13.44
CA GLY A 409 -18.78 10.39 -14.16
C GLY A 409 -18.64 11.56 -13.17
N LYS A 410 -18.00 12.66 -13.59
CA LYS A 410 -17.91 13.91 -12.82
C LYS A 410 -18.49 15.00 -13.65
N LEU A 411 -19.44 15.73 -13.10
CA LEU A 411 -20.09 16.79 -13.83
C LEU A 411 -20.29 17.99 -12.92
N LEU A 412 -19.66 19.11 -13.24
CA LEU A 412 -20.01 20.43 -12.73
C LEU A 412 -20.98 21.07 -13.72
N PHE A 413 -22.17 21.46 -13.27
CA PHE A 413 -23.26 21.87 -14.14
C PHE A 413 -24.25 22.81 -13.45
N VAL A 414 -25.19 23.34 -14.24
CA VAL A 414 -26.31 24.12 -13.73
C VAL A 414 -27.61 23.33 -13.89
N ARG A 415 -28.34 23.10 -12.79
CA ARG A 415 -29.66 22.44 -12.77
C ARG A 415 -30.62 23.18 -11.85
N GLY A 416 -31.87 23.37 -12.30
CA GLY A 416 -32.85 24.18 -11.56
C GLY A 416 -32.40 25.63 -11.30
N GLY A 417 -31.50 26.14 -12.15
CA GLY A 417 -30.87 27.46 -12.01
C GLY A 417 -29.80 27.56 -10.91
N ARG A 418 -29.37 26.45 -10.33
CA ARG A 418 -28.35 26.34 -9.27
C ARG A 418 -27.12 25.61 -9.78
N LEU A 419 -25.96 25.89 -9.20
CA LEU A 419 -24.74 25.14 -9.46
C LEU A 419 -24.87 23.77 -8.78
N ALA A 420 -24.53 22.71 -9.50
CA ALA A 420 -24.54 21.35 -9.00
C ALA A 420 -23.25 20.62 -9.40
N TYR A 421 -22.86 19.65 -8.60
CA TYR A 421 -21.76 18.73 -8.90
C TYR A 421 -22.21 17.30 -8.64
N ASP A 422 -22.19 16.46 -9.68
CA ASP A 422 -22.59 15.06 -9.61
C ASP A 422 -21.38 14.13 -9.73
N VAL A 423 -21.37 13.09 -8.90
CA VAL A 423 -20.57 11.88 -9.11
C VAL A 423 -21.52 10.75 -9.49
N GLY A 424 -21.37 10.24 -10.70
CA GLY A 424 -22.32 9.29 -11.25
C GLY A 424 -22.47 8.05 -10.37
N TRP A 425 -23.73 7.67 -10.08
CA TRP A 425 -24.12 6.55 -9.21
C TRP A 425 -23.71 6.72 -7.74
N VAL A 426 -23.26 7.92 -7.34
CA VAL A 426 -22.93 8.25 -5.95
C VAL A 426 -23.88 9.32 -5.41
N GLY A 427 -24.11 10.39 -6.18
CA GLY A 427 -25.04 11.47 -5.82
C GLY A 427 -24.53 12.85 -6.25
N ASP A 428 -25.28 13.89 -5.88
CA ASP A 428 -24.99 15.27 -6.25
C ASP A 428 -25.00 16.27 -5.08
N ALA A 429 -24.11 17.26 -5.17
CA ALA A 429 -24.08 18.44 -4.32
C ALA A 429 -24.76 19.61 -5.03
N ASN A 430 -25.51 20.45 -4.31
CA ASN A 430 -26.23 21.59 -4.88
C ASN A 430 -25.93 22.91 -4.15
N SER A 431 -25.86 24.02 -4.88
CA SER A 431 -25.69 25.35 -4.30
C SER A 431 -27.00 25.95 -3.80
N ARG A 432 -26.94 26.61 -2.64
CA ARG A 432 -28.02 27.42 -2.05
C ARG A 432 -28.23 28.73 -2.80
N THR A 433 -27.27 29.19 -3.59
CA THR A 433 -27.37 30.39 -4.43
C THR A 433 -27.72 30.02 -5.87
N LYS A 434 -28.65 30.75 -6.50
CA LYS A 434 -28.94 30.62 -7.94
C LYS A 434 -27.83 31.28 -8.77
N VAL A 435 -27.52 30.69 -9.92
CA VAL A 435 -26.46 31.14 -10.84
C VAL A 435 -26.96 31.41 -12.25
N ALA A 436 -28.14 30.89 -12.63
CA ALA A 436 -28.72 31.11 -13.95
C ALA A 436 -29.58 32.40 -14.02
N ASP A 437 -28.99 33.55 -13.69
CA ASP A 437 -29.67 34.86 -13.64
C ASP A 437 -29.34 35.77 -14.85
N GLY A 438 -28.57 35.26 -15.81
CA GLY A 438 -28.11 36.00 -16.98
C GLY A 438 -26.97 36.98 -16.71
N LYS A 439 -26.37 36.97 -15.52
CA LYS A 439 -25.19 37.78 -15.16
C LYS A 439 -23.96 36.89 -15.11
N TRP A 440 -22.78 37.50 -15.18
CA TRP A 440 -21.53 36.79 -14.91
C TRP A 440 -21.47 36.37 -13.44
N ARG A 441 -21.34 35.07 -13.20
CA ARG A 441 -21.17 34.45 -11.88
C ARG A 441 -19.87 33.66 -11.88
N HIS A 442 -19.10 33.79 -10.81
CA HIS A 442 -17.96 32.89 -10.61
C HIS A 442 -18.46 31.64 -9.89
N VAL A 443 -18.25 30.48 -10.49
CA VAL A 443 -18.65 29.19 -9.94
C VAL A 443 -17.44 28.33 -9.73
N ALA A 444 -17.36 27.67 -8.57
CA ALA A 444 -16.27 26.75 -8.30
C ALA A 444 -16.73 25.59 -7.41
N MET A 445 -15.93 24.53 -7.44
CA MET A 445 -16.06 23.39 -6.54
C MET A 445 -14.68 22.96 -6.05
N THR A 446 -14.64 22.44 -4.83
CA THR A 446 -13.50 21.74 -4.26
C THR A 446 -13.94 20.34 -3.87
N HIS A 447 -13.08 19.36 -4.10
CA HIS A 447 -13.27 17.97 -3.73
C HIS A 447 -12.02 17.48 -3.01
N LYS A 448 -12.19 16.75 -1.91
CA LYS A 448 -11.09 16.13 -1.17
C LYS A 448 -11.12 14.62 -1.33
N ALA A 449 -9.97 13.97 -1.21
CA ALA A 449 -9.80 12.52 -1.32
C ALA A 449 -10.76 11.71 -0.40
N ASN A 450 -11.14 12.28 0.75
CA ASN A 450 -12.08 11.67 1.69
C ASN A 450 -13.56 11.72 1.26
N GLY A 451 -13.88 12.40 0.16
CA GLY A 451 -15.23 12.59 -0.40
C GLY A 451 -15.84 13.97 -0.12
N SER A 452 -15.22 14.81 0.70
CA SER A 452 -15.78 16.13 1.03
C SER A 452 -15.83 17.05 -0.21
N VAL A 453 -17.03 17.48 -0.57
CA VAL A 453 -17.29 18.44 -1.65
C VAL A 453 -17.73 19.77 -1.06
N SER A 454 -17.27 20.88 -1.62
CA SER A 454 -17.83 22.21 -1.34
C SER A 454 -18.01 22.98 -2.64
N LEU A 455 -19.19 23.60 -2.80
CA LEU A 455 -19.55 24.43 -3.93
C LEU A 455 -19.48 25.90 -3.53
N TYR A 456 -19.04 26.74 -4.47
CA TYR A 456 -18.83 28.17 -4.26
C TYR A 456 -19.47 28.99 -5.38
N VAL A 457 -20.11 30.09 -5.00
CA VAL A 457 -20.68 31.08 -5.92
C VAL A 457 -20.15 32.46 -5.51
N ASP A 458 -19.55 33.19 -6.46
CA ASP A 458 -18.92 34.49 -6.27
C ASP A 458 -17.93 34.53 -5.08
N GLY A 459 -17.12 33.48 -4.96
CA GLY A 459 -16.09 33.38 -3.93
C GLY A 459 -16.59 32.92 -2.56
N ARG A 460 -17.91 32.70 -2.39
CA ARG A 460 -18.53 32.30 -1.12
C ARG A 460 -19.04 30.87 -1.18
N LYS A 461 -18.79 30.07 -0.14
CA LYS A 461 -19.32 28.71 -0.04
C LYS A 461 -20.86 28.76 -0.06
N SER A 462 -21.46 27.96 -0.93
CA SER A 462 -22.90 27.96 -1.21
C SER A 462 -23.51 26.55 -1.11
N GLY A 463 -22.71 25.49 -1.03
CA GLY A 463 -23.19 24.13 -0.79
C GLY A 463 -22.05 23.19 -0.40
N ASP A 464 -22.38 22.03 0.14
CA ASP A 464 -21.46 20.95 0.43
C ASP A 464 -22.20 19.62 0.49
N GLU A 465 -21.45 18.55 0.29
CA GLU A 465 -21.93 17.16 0.38
C GLU A 465 -20.73 16.24 0.60
N ASN A 466 -20.96 14.97 0.94
CA ASN A 466 -19.92 13.95 0.97
C ASN A 466 -20.11 12.94 -0.17
N LEU A 467 -19.35 13.11 -1.25
CA LEU A 467 -19.42 12.30 -2.45
C LEU A 467 -18.05 11.69 -2.73
N ARG A 468 -17.86 10.40 -2.47
CA ARG A 468 -16.62 9.73 -2.86
C ARG A 468 -16.48 9.68 -4.37
N SER A 469 -15.53 10.43 -4.91
CA SER A 469 -15.19 10.42 -6.32
C SER A 469 -14.16 9.31 -6.57
N ARG A 470 -14.42 8.41 -7.51
CA ARG A 470 -13.44 7.45 -8.07
C ARG A 470 -13.27 7.74 -9.53
N ASP A 471 -12.16 7.38 -10.17
CA ASP A 471 -12.08 7.43 -11.64
C ASP A 471 -12.61 6.15 -12.28
N ALA A 472 -13.15 6.29 -13.49
CA ALA A 472 -13.52 5.17 -14.33
C ALA A 472 -12.62 5.18 -15.58
N PRO A 473 -12.11 4.01 -16.01
CA PRO A 473 -11.27 3.90 -17.19
C PRO A 473 -11.96 4.44 -18.44
N GLY A 474 -11.18 5.12 -19.31
CA GLY A 474 -11.67 5.62 -20.60
C GLY A 474 -12.57 6.85 -20.52
N HIS A 475 -12.87 7.39 -19.33
CA HIS A 475 -13.57 8.66 -19.22
C HIS A 475 -12.68 9.82 -19.69
N VAL A 476 -13.21 10.76 -20.47
CA VAL A 476 -12.45 11.92 -20.98
C VAL A 476 -13.05 13.24 -20.51
N ALA A 477 -12.20 14.26 -20.34
CA ALA A 477 -12.61 15.60 -19.91
C ALA A 477 -13.19 16.44 -21.07
N ARG A 478 -14.22 17.23 -20.79
CA ARG A 478 -14.91 18.10 -21.76
C ARG A 478 -15.46 19.35 -21.08
N ILE A 479 -15.62 20.42 -21.86
CA ILE A 479 -16.24 21.68 -21.42
C ILE A 479 -17.50 21.94 -22.27
N GLY A 480 -18.58 22.36 -21.63
CA GLY A 480 -19.84 22.71 -22.29
C GLY A 480 -20.77 21.55 -22.65
N TYR A 481 -20.34 20.30 -22.43
CA TYR A 481 -21.10 19.11 -22.81
C TYR A 481 -20.79 17.90 -21.93
N CYS A 482 -21.73 16.96 -21.86
CA CYS A 482 -21.62 15.72 -21.10
C CYS A 482 -22.45 14.58 -21.75
N ALA A 483 -22.81 13.53 -21.01
CA ALA A 483 -23.59 12.40 -21.52
C ALA A 483 -24.97 12.80 -22.09
N THR A 484 -25.51 11.97 -22.99
CA THR A 484 -26.70 12.30 -23.80
C THR A 484 -28.03 12.34 -23.04
N ASP A 485 -28.11 11.74 -21.86
CA ASP A 485 -29.36 11.45 -21.13
C ASP A 485 -29.46 12.11 -19.74
N PHE A 486 -28.42 12.78 -19.26
CA PHE A 486 -28.38 13.29 -17.87
C PHE A 486 -28.43 14.80 -17.73
N CYS A 487 -27.59 15.53 -18.48
CA CYS A 487 -27.53 16.99 -18.40
C CYS A 487 -27.43 17.58 -19.81
N PRO A 488 -28.25 18.59 -20.14
CA PRO A 488 -28.17 19.22 -21.44
C PRO A 488 -26.80 19.91 -21.65
N PRO A 489 -26.38 20.10 -22.91
CA PRO A 489 -25.26 20.96 -23.24
C PRO A 489 -25.43 22.37 -22.65
N PHE A 490 -24.33 23.06 -22.36
CA PHE A 490 -24.36 24.43 -21.85
C PHE A 490 -24.87 25.40 -22.90
N GLU A 491 -25.72 26.34 -22.46
CA GLU A 491 -26.17 27.46 -23.26
C GLU A 491 -25.93 28.77 -22.52
N GLY A 492 -25.08 29.63 -23.06
CA GLY A 492 -24.62 30.85 -22.41
C GLY A 492 -23.15 31.14 -22.70
N ASP A 493 -22.55 32.06 -21.95
CA ASP A 493 -21.15 32.46 -22.13
C ASP A 493 -20.30 31.83 -21.01
N MET A 494 -19.12 31.30 -21.35
CA MET A 494 -18.12 30.81 -20.38
C MET A 494 -16.78 31.48 -20.58
N ASP A 495 -16.06 31.66 -19.48
CA ASP A 495 -14.78 32.35 -19.40
C ASP A 495 -13.93 31.75 -18.27
N GLU A 496 -12.59 31.83 -18.39
CA GLU A 496 -11.64 31.45 -17.34
C GLU A 496 -11.89 30.09 -16.68
N VAL A 497 -12.01 29.02 -17.48
CA VAL A 497 -12.18 27.65 -16.96
C VAL A 497 -10.85 27.13 -16.44
N GLN A 498 -10.79 26.74 -15.18
CA GLN A 498 -9.57 26.35 -14.49
C GLN A 498 -9.76 25.05 -13.70
N VAL A 499 -8.74 24.20 -13.73
CA VAL A 499 -8.70 22.93 -13.00
C VAL A 499 -7.43 22.86 -12.15
N TYR A 500 -7.54 22.37 -10.93
CA TYR A 500 -6.44 22.21 -9.97
C TYR A 500 -6.45 20.78 -9.41
N HIS A 501 -5.29 20.11 -9.35
CA HIS A 501 -5.12 18.83 -8.63
C HIS A 501 -4.86 19.02 -7.12
N ARG A 502 -5.58 19.96 -6.50
CA ARG A 502 -5.63 20.18 -5.05
C ARG A 502 -6.96 20.83 -4.66
N SER A 503 -7.34 20.72 -3.40
CA SER A 503 -8.48 21.45 -2.84
C SER A 503 -8.04 22.88 -2.56
N LEU A 504 -8.58 23.84 -3.30
CA LEU A 504 -8.35 25.26 -3.04
C LEU A 504 -8.99 25.65 -1.71
N SER A 505 -8.34 26.57 -0.99
CA SER A 505 -8.92 27.18 0.21
C SER A 505 -10.03 28.17 -0.17
N SER A 506 -10.96 28.45 0.76
CA SER A 506 -12.00 29.47 0.55
C SER A 506 -11.43 30.85 0.20
N LYS A 507 -10.22 31.19 0.70
CA LYS A 507 -9.52 32.44 0.38
C LYS A 507 -9.05 32.46 -1.07
N GLU A 508 -8.48 31.37 -1.56
CA GLU A 508 -8.05 31.24 -2.96
C GLU A 508 -9.26 31.28 -3.90
N ILE A 509 -10.36 30.63 -3.56
CA ILE A 509 -11.61 30.71 -4.34
C ILE A 509 -12.16 32.15 -4.38
N ALA A 510 -12.09 32.89 -3.26
CA ALA A 510 -12.48 34.29 -3.21
C ALA A 510 -11.54 35.22 -4.01
N ASN A 511 -10.29 34.83 -4.20
CA ASN A 511 -9.34 35.55 -5.05
C ASN A 511 -9.66 35.32 -6.53
N LEU A 512 -9.93 34.07 -6.94
CA LEU A 512 -10.37 33.75 -8.31
C LEU A 512 -11.66 34.50 -8.69
N SER A 513 -12.62 34.62 -7.76
CA SER A 513 -13.85 35.39 -8.01
C SER A 513 -13.64 36.91 -8.18
N LYS A 514 -12.44 37.41 -7.88
CA LYS A 514 -12.05 38.82 -8.11
C LYS A 514 -11.14 38.98 -9.32
N GLY A 515 -10.84 37.90 -10.04
CA GLY A 515 -9.86 37.90 -11.15
C GLY A 515 -8.41 37.92 -10.69
N THR A 516 -8.14 37.64 -9.41
CA THR A 516 -6.77 37.49 -8.92
C THR A 516 -6.28 36.08 -9.22
N GLU A 517 -5.13 35.98 -9.87
CA GLU A 517 -4.52 34.70 -10.22
C GLU A 517 -4.24 33.85 -8.97
N VAL A 518 -4.60 32.57 -9.03
CA VAL A 518 -4.19 31.55 -8.06
C VAL A 518 -3.22 30.60 -8.76
N LYS A 519 -2.01 30.49 -8.21
CA LYS A 519 -0.96 29.65 -8.80
C LYS A 519 -1.28 28.16 -8.69
N GLY A 520 -0.77 27.39 -9.64
CA GLY A 520 -0.83 25.93 -9.63
C GLY A 520 -2.05 25.31 -10.27
N ALA A 521 -2.66 25.99 -11.25
CA ALA A 521 -3.66 25.37 -12.11
C ALA A 521 -3.00 24.23 -12.92
N THR A 522 -3.65 23.07 -12.96
CA THR A 522 -3.27 21.95 -13.83
C THR A 522 -3.61 22.28 -15.28
N ALA A 523 -4.75 22.93 -15.51
CA ALA A 523 -5.12 23.49 -16.81
C ALA A 523 -5.91 24.78 -16.62
N ARG A 524 -5.70 25.73 -17.55
CA ARG A 524 -6.41 26.99 -17.63
C ARG A 524 -6.75 27.30 -19.08
N TRP A 525 -8.04 27.40 -19.37
CA TRP A 525 -8.55 27.85 -20.66
C TRP A 525 -9.21 29.21 -20.47
N THR A 526 -8.55 30.29 -20.90
CA THR A 526 -9.12 31.65 -20.80
C THR A 526 -10.27 31.85 -21.77
N LEU A 527 -10.26 31.15 -22.90
CA LEU A 527 -11.24 31.27 -24.00
C LEU A 527 -11.17 32.62 -24.76
N ASP A 528 -10.13 33.41 -24.52
CA ASP A 528 -9.95 34.73 -25.14
C ASP A 528 -9.66 34.66 -26.65
N GLN A 529 -8.74 33.77 -27.03
CA GLN A 529 -8.14 33.73 -28.38
C GLN A 529 -8.06 32.29 -28.90
N PRO A 530 -9.20 31.68 -29.26
CA PRO A 530 -9.19 30.39 -29.94
C PRO A 530 -8.39 30.46 -31.23
N LYS A 531 -7.49 29.49 -31.45
CA LYS A 531 -6.66 29.36 -32.66
C LYS A 531 -7.36 28.42 -33.64
N GLY A 532 -8.26 28.98 -34.46
CA GLY A 532 -9.15 28.17 -35.31
C GLY A 532 -10.08 27.33 -34.44
N LYS A 533 -9.99 25.99 -34.52
CA LYS A 533 -10.69 25.07 -33.60
C LYS A 533 -9.88 24.74 -32.34
N GLY A 534 -8.63 25.17 -32.21
CA GLY A 534 -7.81 24.92 -31.04
C GLY A 534 -8.10 25.89 -29.90
N ILE A 535 -8.27 25.36 -28.69
CA ILE A 535 -8.39 26.12 -27.44
C ILE A 535 -7.12 25.87 -26.61
N PRO A 536 -6.20 26.83 -26.53
CA PRO A 536 -4.93 26.62 -25.81
C PRO A 536 -5.17 26.42 -24.31
N ASN A 537 -4.35 25.55 -23.72
CA ASN A 537 -4.17 25.50 -22.27
C ASN A 537 -3.00 26.43 -21.91
N GLU A 538 -3.27 27.47 -21.13
CA GLU A 538 -2.26 28.48 -20.77
C GLU A 538 -1.20 27.96 -19.78
N THR A 539 -1.38 26.76 -19.22
CA THR A 539 -0.40 26.15 -18.29
C THR A 539 0.65 25.28 -19.00
N GLY A 540 0.48 24.97 -20.29
CA GLY A 540 1.42 24.15 -21.05
C GLY A 540 0.77 23.37 -22.21
N PRO A 541 1.55 22.58 -22.98
CA PRO A 541 1.08 21.92 -24.21
C PRO A 541 0.09 20.77 -23.97
N GLY A 542 0.03 20.22 -22.75
CA GLY A 542 -0.94 19.19 -22.39
C GLY A 542 -2.35 19.74 -22.21
N TYR A 543 -3.38 18.91 -22.43
CA TYR A 543 -4.78 19.26 -22.21
C TYR A 543 -5.31 20.45 -23.04
N ALA A 544 -4.71 20.71 -24.22
CA ALA A 544 -5.31 21.62 -25.18
C ALA A 544 -6.73 21.14 -25.54
N GLY A 545 -7.65 22.09 -25.68
CA GLY A 545 -9.03 21.83 -26.09
C GLY A 545 -9.19 21.88 -27.60
N ALA A 546 -10.13 21.11 -28.12
CA ALA A 546 -10.60 21.17 -29.50
C ALA A 546 -12.07 21.56 -29.52
N LEU A 547 -12.39 22.70 -30.12
CA LEU A 547 -13.73 23.21 -30.31
C LEU A 547 -14.46 22.38 -31.38
N ALA A 548 -15.65 21.88 -31.01
CA ALA A 548 -16.62 21.32 -31.93
C ALA A 548 -17.91 22.16 -31.87
N GLY A 549 -18.36 22.67 -33.01
CA GLY A 549 -19.50 23.58 -33.13
C GLY A 549 -19.12 24.96 -33.65
N SER A 550 -19.93 25.96 -33.33
CA SER A 550 -19.78 27.32 -33.84
C SER A 550 -18.80 28.11 -32.98
N LEU A 551 -17.76 28.66 -33.60
CA LEU A 551 -16.86 29.59 -32.90
C LEU A 551 -17.52 30.98 -32.84
N LYS A 552 -17.97 31.39 -31.65
CA LYS A 552 -18.52 32.73 -31.41
C LYS A 552 -17.91 33.34 -30.16
N SER A 553 -16.99 34.28 -30.36
CA SER A 553 -16.40 35.05 -29.27
C SER A 553 -17.31 36.22 -28.86
N VAL A 554 -17.39 36.49 -27.57
CA VAL A 554 -18.20 37.56 -26.95
C VAL A 554 -17.38 38.32 -25.91
N ALA A 555 -17.89 39.43 -25.40
CA ALA A 555 -17.26 40.13 -24.28
C ALA A 555 -17.23 39.24 -23.03
N GLY A 556 -16.03 38.95 -22.53
CA GLY A 556 -15.81 38.09 -21.38
C GLY A 556 -16.05 38.80 -20.06
N LYS A 557 -15.94 38.05 -18.96
CA LYS A 557 -15.75 38.66 -17.65
C LYS A 557 -14.37 39.32 -17.58
N PHE A 558 -13.37 38.65 -18.14
CA PHE A 558 -12.03 39.17 -18.39
C PHE A 558 -11.73 38.96 -19.88
N GLY A 559 -11.26 39.99 -20.57
CA GLY A 559 -11.01 39.89 -22.01
C GLY A 559 -12.24 39.45 -22.82
N LYS A 560 -12.13 38.32 -23.51
CA LYS A 560 -13.16 37.70 -24.35
C LYS A 560 -13.55 36.34 -23.77
N ALA A 561 -14.80 35.98 -24.00
CA ALA A 561 -15.36 34.68 -23.65
C ALA A 561 -15.82 33.93 -24.90
N LEU A 562 -16.17 32.65 -24.71
CA LEU A 562 -16.80 31.85 -25.74
C LEU A 562 -18.30 31.68 -25.46
N HIS A 563 -19.12 31.90 -26.50
CA HIS A 563 -20.55 31.64 -26.47
C HIS A 563 -20.85 30.19 -26.83
N PHE A 564 -21.61 29.51 -25.99
CA PHE A 564 -22.12 28.16 -26.19
C PHE A 564 -23.61 28.23 -26.54
N ASP A 565 -23.97 27.67 -27.69
CA ASP A 565 -25.31 27.69 -28.28
C ASP A 565 -26.12 26.40 -28.01
N GLY A 566 -25.71 25.61 -27.01
CA GLY A 566 -26.26 24.29 -26.75
C GLY A 566 -25.78 23.19 -27.72
N ARG A 567 -24.90 23.50 -28.67
CA ARG A 567 -24.26 22.51 -29.57
C ARG A 567 -22.74 22.59 -29.52
N THR A 568 -22.23 23.79 -29.27
CA THR A 568 -20.81 24.09 -29.09
C THR A 568 -20.27 23.36 -27.88
N ARG A 569 -19.11 22.71 -28.03
CA ARG A 569 -18.42 21.96 -26.98
C ARG A 569 -16.92 22.02 -27.19
N ILE A 570 -16.16 21.80 -26.13
CA ILE A 570 -14.70 21.69 -26.20
C ILE A 570 -14.31 20.30 -25.69
N GLU A 571 -13.64 19.54 -26.53
CA GLU A 571 -13.08 18.23 -26.20
C GLU A 571 -11.65 18.43 -25.70
N ILE A 572 -11.33 17.90 -24.52
CA ILE A 572 -9.99 18.05 -23.95
C ILE A 572 -9.13 16.86 -24.35
N ALA A 573 -8.04 17.14 -25.08
CA ALA A 573 -7.08 16.10 -25.43
C ALA A 573 -6.42 15.50 -24.18
N GLY A 574 -6.03 14.24 -24.26
CA GLY A 574 -5.05 13.70 -23.31
C GLY A 574 -3.71 14.43 -23.46
N LYS A 575 -2.76 14.21 -22.55
CA LYS A 575 -1.39 14.72 -22.72
C LYS A 575 -0.85 14.21 -24.07
N ALA A 576 -0.63 15.11 -25.03
CA ALA A 576 -0.13 14.73 -26.35
C ALA A 576 1.25 14.05 -26.22
N LYS A 577 1.49 13.02 -27.03
CA LYS A 577 2.86 12.52 -27.27
C LYS A 577 3.65 13.66 -27.91
N ALA A 578 4.75 14.07 -27.31
CA ALA A 578 5.64 15.05 -27.91
C ALA A 578 6.21 14.44 -29.20
N GLU A 579 6.24 15.21 -30.28
CA GLU A 579 6.96 14.80 -31.49
C GLU A 579 8.46 14.72 -31.18
N LYS A 580 9.11 13.68 -31.72
CA LYS A 580 10.54 13.40 -31.55
C LYS A 580 11.37 14.59 -32.03
N SER A 581 12.06 15.26 -31.11
CA SER A 581 13.18 16.15 -31.44
C SER A 581 14.49 15.38 -31.36
N GLU A 582 15.34 15.53 -32.37
CA GLU A 582 16.72 15.02 -32.43
C GLU A 582 17.59 15.58 -31.29
N PRO A 583 18.72 14.92 -30.95
CA PRO A 583 19.52 15.27 -29.78
C PRO A 583 20.23 16.61 -29.99
N GLU A 584 19.75 17.66 -29.33
CA GLU A 584 20.45 18.94 -29.27
C GLU A 584 21.70 18.85 -28.39
N THR A 585 22.77 19.46 -28.89
CA THR A 585 24.03 19.72 -28.19
C THR A 585 23.82 20.55 -26.93
N PRO A 586 24.66 20.39 -25.89
CA PRO A 586 24.44 21.06 -24.60
C PRO A 586 24.64 22.57 -24.73
N GLU A 587 23.58 23.35 -24.52
CA GLU A 587 23.68 24.81 -24.35
C GLU A 587 24.28 25.19 -22.98
N PRO A 588 24.96 26.35 -22.86
CA PRO A 588 25.47 26.85 -21.59
C PRO A 588 24.33 27.36 -20.69
N VAL A 589 24.37 26.97 -19.42
CA VAL A 589 23.35 27.24 -18.39
C VAL A 589 23.25 28.73 -18.05
N ALA A 590 22.14 29.37 -18.43
CA ALA A 590 21.73 30.68 -17.91
C ALA A 590 20.22 30.77 -17.54
N GLU A 591 19.55 29.64 -17.31
CA GLU A 591 18.29 29.63 -16.55
C GLU A 591 18.57 29.16 -15.12
N THR A 592 18.18 29.97 -14.15
CA THR A 592 18.21 29.59 -12.73
C THR A 592 17.18 28.50 -12.47
N LEU A 593 17.64 27.24 -12.55
CA LEU A 593 16.92 26.08 -12.04
C LEU A 593 16.39 26.39 -10.63
N SER A 594 15.07 26.30 -10.42
CA SER A 594 14.44 26.55 -9.12
C SER A 594 13.31 25.56 -8.85
N GLY A 595 13.10 25.19 -7.59
CA GLY A 595 12.07 24.23 -7.22
C GLY A 595 12.55 22.77 -7.22
N PRO A 596 11.64 21.83 -6.92
CA PRO A 596 11.99 20.43 -6.70
C PRO A 596 12.48 19.75 -7.98
N VAL A 597 13.53 18.95 -7.84
CA VAL A 597 14.11 18.14 -8.92
C VAL A 597 14.38 16.73 -8.45
N LEU A 598 14.32 15.77 -9.38
CA LEU A 598 14.98 14.47 -9.26
C LEU A 598 16.27 14.58 -10.04
N ALA A 599 17.40 14.29 -9.39
CA ALA A 599 18.71 14.27 -10.02
C ALA A 599 19.32 12.87 -9.94
N ALA A 600 20.07 12.51 -10.96
CA ALA A 600 20.87 11.30 -10.98
C ALA A 600 22.26 11.57 -11.53
N SER A 601 23.27 10.88 -11.00
CA SER A 601 24.63 10.88 -11.54
C SER A 601 25.20 9.46 -11.49
N ALA A 602 26.14 9.14 -12.37
CA ALA A 602 26.79 7.85 -12.44
C ALA A 602 28.30 8.02 -12.28
N ILE A 603 28.93 7.19 -11.46
CA ILE A 603 30.39 7.15 -11.25
C ILE A 603 30.94 5.74 -11.49
N GLY A 604 32.25 5.62 -11.70
CA GLY A 604 32.95 4.35 -11.89
C GLY A 604 33.40 4.12 -13.33
N ASN A 605 33.12 2.96 -13.91
CA ASN A 605 33.48 2.67 -15.31
C ASN A 605 32.50 3.31 -16.31
N VAL A 606 32.46 4.65 -16.33
CA VAL A 606 31.47 5.46 -17.07
C VAL A 606 31.82 5.73 -18.53
N ASP A 607 32.95 5.20 -19.05
CA ASP A 607 33.39 5.45 -20.42
C ASP A 607 32.32 5.06 -21.46
N GLY A 608 31.86 6.04 -22.24
CA GLY A 608 30.83 5.86 -23.27
C GLY A 608 29.39 5.75 -22.75
N ILE A 609 29.16 5.92 -21.44
CA ILE A 609 27.81 6.05 -20.87
C ILE A 609 27.24 7.42 -21.23
N SER A 610 25.96 7.48 -21.56
CA SER A 610 25.25 8.72 -21.83
C SER A 610 23.87 8.77 -21.17
N TRP A 611 23.39 9.98 -20.92
CA TRP A 611 22.04 10.22 -20.41
C TRP A 611 21.07 10.41 -21.56
N VAL A 612 19.85 9.90 -21.38
CA VAL A 612 18.71 10.12 -22.28
C VAL A 612 17.59 10.73 -21.44
N THR A 613 17.19 11.96 -21.78
CA THR A 613 16.26 12.76 -20.97
C THR A 613 14.90 13.06 -21.63
N GLU A 614 14.59 12.34 -22.71
CA GLU A 614 13.39 12.54 -23.51
C GLU A 614 12.09 12.33 -22.70
N GLU A 615 11.08 13.15 -23.00
CA GLU A 615 9.74 13.10 -22.37
C GLU A 615 9.76 13.17 -20.83
N GLY A 616 10.80 13.77 -20.24
CA GLY A 616 10.94 13.91 -18.79
C GLY A 616 11.50 12.67 -18.09
N HIS A 617 11.88 11.64 -18.83
CA HIS A 617 12.47 10.43 -18.26
C HIS A 617 13.95 10.60 -18.00
N LEU A 618 14.45 10.21 -16.82
CA LEU A 618 15.87 10.03 -16.58
C LEU A 618 16.26 8.60 -16.95
N ARG A 619 17.03 8.45 -18.03
CA ARG A 619 17.53 7.16 -18.48
C ARG A 619 19.04 7.18 -18.67
N LEU A 620 19.67 6.05 -18.37
CA LEU A 620 21.12 5.87 -18.48
C LEU A 620 21.42 4.83 -19.55
N ARG A 621 22.06 5.26 -20.64
CA ARG A 621 22.52 4.39 -21.71
C ARG A 621 23.90 3.85 -21.38
N ILE A 622 24.01 2.52 -21.40
CA ILE A 622 25.23 1.79 -21.10
C ILE A 622 25.66 1.11 -22.40
N PRO A 623 26.84 1.43 -22.95
CA PRO A 623 27.26 0.91 -24.25
C PRO A 623 27.58 -0.59 -24.18
N ALA A 624 27.63 -1.23 -25.34
CA ALA A 624 28.26 -2.54 -25.49
C ALA A 624 29.71 -2.48 -25.00
N SER A 625 30.21 -3.60 -24.47
CA SER A 625 31.54 -3.66 -23.85
C SER A 625 32.02 -5.11 -23.81
N ASP A 626 33.28 -5.36 -24.15
CA ASP A 626 33.97 -6.64 -23.94
C ASP A 626 34.47 -6.81 -22.49
N LYS A 627 34.42 -5.73 -21.70
CA LYS A 627 34.79 -5.70 -20.28
C LYS A 627 33.57 -5.57 -19.37
N GLU A 628 33.70 -6.14 -18.17
CA GLU A 628 32.82 -5.86 -17.03
C GLU A 628 32.90 -4.39 -16.62
N ARG A 629 31.79 -3.85 -16.11
CA ARG A 629 31.70 -2.48 -15.58
C ARG A 629 31.15 -2.49 -14.16
N GLN A 630 31.82 -1.75 -13.28
CA GLN A 630 31.35 -1.42 -11.95
C GLN A 630 30.87 0.04 -11.96
N LEU A 631 29.60 0.25 -11.68
CA LEU A 631 28.95 1.56 -11.69
C LEU A 631 28.28 1.82 -10.35
N LYS A 632 28.24 3.07 -9.94
CA LYS A 632 27.37 3.54 -8.87
C LYS A 632 26.50 4.67 -9.41
N VAL A 633 25.19 4.46 -9.41
CA VAL A 633 24.20 5.46 -9.82
C VAL A 633 23.59 6.09 -8.57
N LEU A 634 23.86 7.36 -8.36
CA LEU A 634 23.40 8.16 -7.22
C LEU A 634 22.12 8.89 -7.61
N HIS A 635 21.09 8.78 -6.77
CA HIS A 635 19.81 9.46 -6.92
C HIS A 635 19.64 10.44 -5.77
N TRP A 636 19.18 11.64 -6.11
CA TRP A 636 18.85 12.66 -5.15
C TRP A 636 17.58 13.38 -5.54
N ARG A 637 16.81 13.80 -4.54
CA ARG A 637 15.62 14.62 -4.73
C ARG A 637 15.66 15.77 -3.74
N GLY A 638 15.44 16.98 -4.22
CA GLY A 638 15.45 18.19 -3.41
C GLY A 638 15.23 19.43 -4.24
N ASP A 639 15.37 20.61 -3.64
CA ASP A 639 15.26 21.87 -4.37
C ASP A 639 16.51 22.12 -5.23
N ALA A 640 16.36 22.55 -6.48
CA ALA A 640 17.47 22.78 -7.39
C ALA A 640 18.59 23.69 -6.83
N SER A 641 18.27 24.62 -5.91
CA SER A 641 19.28 25.43 -5.22
C SER A 641 20.29 24.61 -4.40
N GLU A 642 19.93 23.39 -4.02
CA GLU A 642 20.75 22.47 -3.23
C GLU A 642 21.56 21.47 -4.07
N LEU A 643 21.50 21.53 -5.40
CA LEU A 643 22.25 20.62 -6.30
C LEU A 643 23.76 20.61 -6.03
N THR A 644 24.33 21.70 -5.51
CA THR A 644 25.75 21.74 -5.13
C THR A 644 26.06 20.76 -3.99
N LYS A 645 25.13 20.53 -3.06
CA LYS A 645 25.28 19.53 -1.99
C LYS A 645 25.33 18.12 -2.58
N PHE A 646 24.43 17.83 -3.53
CA PHE A 646 24.43 16.56 -4.25
C PHE A 646 25.73 16.35 -5.04
N GLY A 647 26.21 17.35 -5.78
CA GLY A 647 27.47 17.27 -6.53
C GLY A 647 28.68 16.91 -5.65
N LYS A 648 28.79 17.48 -4.44
CA LYS A 648 29.86 17.11 -3.50
C LYS A 648 29.81 15.64 -3.06
N ILE A 649 28.61 15.08 -2.91
CA ILE A 649 28.43 13.66 -2.59
C ILE A 649 28.83 12.80 -3.79
N VAL A 650 28.47 13.21 -5.02
CA VAL A 650 28.92 12.55 -6.25
C VAL A 650 30.45 12.50 -6.32
N ASP A 651 31.12 13.62 -6.07
CA ASP A 651 32.58 13.74 -6.17
C ASP A 651 33.36 12.92 -5.13
N SER A 652 32.73 12.66 -3.98
CA SER A 652 33.33 11.92 -2.85
C SER A 652 32.91 10.45 -2.78
N ALA A 653 31.86 10.07 -3.51
CA ALA A 653 31.36 8.71 -3.53
C ALA A 653 32.39 7.75 -4.15
N LYS A 654 32.46 6.53 -3.57
CA LYS A 654 33.35 5.46 -4.02
C LYS A 654 32.55 4.33 -4.64
N VAL A 655 33.02 3.77 -5.74
CA VAL A 655 32.43 2.56 -6.35
C VAL A 655 32.58 1.38 -5.39
N VAL A 656 31.57 0.52 -5.33
CA VAL A 656 31.59 -0.71 -4.53
C VAL A 656 31.77 -1.90 -5.46
N ASN A 657 32.77 -2.74 -5.18
CA ASN A 657 32.90 -4.01 -5.88
C ASN A 657 31.91 -5.03 -5.29
N LEU A 658 30.94 -5.45 -6.08
CA LEU A 658 29.89 -6.38 -5.64
C LEU A 658 30.31 -7.85 -5.62
N THR A 659 31.36 -8.23 -6.37
CA THR A 659 31.74 -9.64 -6.52
C THR A 659 32.05 -10.34 -5.19
N PRO A 660 32.80 -9.75 -4.23
CA PRO A 660 33.04 -10.37 -2.93
C PRO A 660 31.75 -10.61 -2.12
N LEU A 661 30.71 -9.81 -2.35
CA LEU A 661 29.44 -9.91 -1.63
C LEU A 661 28.57 -11.08 -2.12
N THR A 662 29.06 -11.89 -3.06
CA THR A 662 28.39 -13.10 -3.57
C THR A 662 28.90 -14.40 -2.93
N LYS A 663 29.81 -14.31 -1.95
CA LYS A 663 30.48 -15.47 -1.31
C LYS A 663 29.92 -15.84 0.06
N GLY A 664 28.78 -15.26 0.44
CA GLY A 664 28.23 -15.36 1.78
C GLY A 664 28.93 -14.46 2.79
N ALA A 665 28.28 -14.28 3.93
CA ALA A 665 28.80 -13.56 5.10
C ALA A 665 28.56 -14.42 6.34
N PRO A 666 29.22 -14.16 7.48
CA PRO A 666 28.91 -14.91 8.70
C PRO A 666 27.42 -14.90 9.04
N ALA A 667 26.90 -16.07 9.42
CA ALA A 667 25.50 -16.29 9.76
C ALA A 667 24.95 -15.25 10.74
N ARG A 668 23.81 -14.64 10.38
CA ARG A 668 22.99 -13.78 11.24
C ARG A 668 22.20 -14.60 12.26
N TRP A 669 21.90 -15.86 11.95
CA TRP A 669 21.02 -16.73 12.73
C TRP A 669 21.74 -17.99 13.25
N ALA A 670 22.97 -17.83 13.74
CA ALA A 670 23.82 -18.94 14.15
C ALA A 670 23.31 -19.76 15.37
N HIS A 671 22.29 -19.29 16.09
CA HIS A 671 21.81 -19.92 17.33
C HIS A 671 20.60 -20.82 17.12
N ASP A 672 20.62 -21.98 17.79
CA ASP A 672 19.48 -22.89 17.88
C ASP A 672 18.47 -22.40 18.92
N VAL A 673 17.18 -22.56 18.61
CA VAL A 673 16.11 -22.51 19.61
C VAL A 673 15.77 -23.94 20.01
N GLU A 674 16.00 -24.27 21.27
CA GLU A 674 15.74 -25.62 21.78
C GLU A 674 14.34 -25.72 22.41
N VAL A 675 13.60 -26.77 22.05
CA VAL A 675 12.28 -27.08 22.61
C VAL A 675 12.15 -28.56 22.92
N GLU A 676 11.42 -28.88 23.97
CA GLU A 676 11.12 -30.27 24.32
C GLU A 676 10.19 -30.89 23.27
N SER A 677 10.48 -32.09 22.81
CA SER A 677 9.51 -32.91 22.06
C SER A 677 8.48 -33.52 23.01
N LYS A 678 7.25 -33.77 22.55
CA LYS A 678 6.30 -34.59 23.32
C LYS A 678 6.10 -35.92 22.61
N VAL A 679 6.64 -36.98 23.20
CA VAL A 679 6.46 -38.35 22.72
C VAL A 679 5.30 -38.97 23.48
N ALA A 680 4.34 -39.53 22.77
CA ALA A 680 3.20 -40.19 23.38
C ALA A 680 3.61 -41.57 23.92
N ALA A 681 2.98 -41.98 25.03
CA ALA A 681 3.12 -43.36 25.50
C ALA A 681 2.55 -44.32 24.46
N ASN A 682 3.25 -45.43 24.21
CA ASN A 682 2.82 -46.46 23.25
C ASN A 682 1.80 -47.43 23.91
N ASP A 683 0.69 -46.89 24.38
CA ASP A 683 -0.32 -47.61 25.17
C ASP A 683 -1.70 -47.68 24.49
N LYS A 684 -1.81 -47.17 23.26
CA LYS A 684 -3.05 -47.10 22.47
C LYS A 684 -2.82 -47.60 21.04
N ALA A 685 -3.91 -47.96 20.35
CA ALA A 685 -3.87 -48.39 18.96
C ALA A 685 -3.40 -47.28 17.97
N TYR A 686 -3.50 -46.02 18.38
CA TYR A 686 -2.98 -44.86 17.65
C TYR A 686 -2.46 -43.85 18.67
N VAL A 687 -1.23 -43.39 18.45
CA VAL A 687 -0.53 -42.42 19.30
C VAL A 687 0.03 -41.31 18.41
N VAL A 688 0.22 -40.12 18.98
CA VAL A 688 0.70 -38.95 18.24
C VAL A 688 1.87 -38.35 18.99
N ASP A 689 3.03 -38.34 18.35
CA ASP A 689 4.16 -37.55 18.81
C ASP A 689 4.06 -36.13 18.28
N GLU A 690 4.40 -35.15 19.12
CA GLU A 690 4.37 -33.73 18.79
C GLU A 690 5.81 -33.22 18.60
N ILE A 691 6.11 -32.80 17.37
CA ILE A 691 7.26 -31.93 17.08
C ILE A 691 6.86 -30.52 17.49
N VAL A 692 7.17 -30.16 18.73
CA VAL A 692 6.80 -28.86 19.31
C VAL A 692 7.51 -27.74 18.55
N THR A 693 6.75 -26.72 18.13
CA THR A 693 7.30 -25.50 17.51
C THR A 693 7.76 -24.51 18.58
N PRO A 694 8.84 -23.75 18.36
CA PRO A 694 9.27 -22.66 19.23
C PRO A 694 8.14 -21.65 19.52
N PRO A 695 7.61 -21.58 20.76
CA PRO A 695 6.56 -20.61 21.09
C PRO A 695 7.11 -19.18 21.15
N VAL A 696 8.41 -19.03 21.41
CA VAL A 696 9.17 -17.78 21.40
C VAL A 696 10.49 -18.04 20.66
N ASN A 697 10.91 -17.08 19.85
CA ASN A 697 12.21 -17.07 19.19
C ASN A 697 12.73 -15.63 19.11
N SER A 698 14.05 -15.47 18.98
CA SER A 698 14.74 -14.17 19.00
C SER A 698 14.35 -13.23 17.86
N TRP A 699 13.69 -13.74 16.82
CA TRP A 699 13.27 -12.97 15.65
C TRP A 699 11.77 -12.69 15.63
N HIS A 700 11.06 -13.08 16.69
CA HIS A 700 9.61 -13.01 16.78
C HIS A 700 8.89 -13.63 15.57
N SER A 701 9.53 -14.61 14.90
CA SER A 701 8.97 -15.32 13.77
C SER A 701 7.61 -15.87 14.17
N TRP A 702 6.59 -15.52 13.37
CA TRP A 702 5.26 -16.06 13.54
C TRP A 702 5.25 -17.48 12.96
N MET A 703 5.33 -18.47 13.84
CA MET A 703 5.48 -19.90 13.51
C MET A 703 4.21 -20.53 12.89
N ARG A 704 3.65 -19.89 11.87
CA ARG A 704 2.59 -20.44 11.00
C ARG A 704 3.23 -21.34 9.97
N LEU A 705 3.46 -22.60 10.33
CA LEU A 705 4.10 -23.56 9.43
C LEU A 705 3.26 -23.77 8.16
N SER A 706 3.93 -23.89 7.03
CA SER A 706 3.29 -23.97 5.71
C SER A 706 3.73 -25.15 4.85
N GLY A 707 4.90 -25.73 5.13
CA GLY A 707 5.41 -26.89 4.43
C GLY A 707 6.64 -27.44 5.13
N PHE A 708 6.97 -28.71 4.86
CA PHE A 708 8.17 -29.35 5.35
C PHE A 708 8.61 -30.49 4.42
N ASP A 709 9.88 -30.87 4.50
CA ASP A 709 10.41 -32.12 3.93
C ASP A 709 11.63 -32.60 4.72
N PHE A 710 11.92 -33.90 4.69
CA PHE A 710 12.99 -34.52 5.45
C PHE A 710 14.30 -34.61 4.65
N PHE A 711 15.42 -34.51 5.36
CA PHE A 711 16.73 -34.86 4.81
C PHE A 711 16.91 -36.37 4.78
N LYS A 712 17.87 -36.88 3.99
CA LYS A 712 18.06 -38.34 3.77
C LYS A 712 18.35 -39.11 5.07
N ASP A 713 18.88 -38.43 6.08
CA ASP A 713 19.18 -39.02 7.39
C ASP A 713 17.94 -39.32 8.26
N GLY A 714 16.76 -38.78 7.93
CA GLY A 714 15.53 -38.90 8.72
C GLY A 714 15.58 -38.24 10.11
N LYS A 715 16.69 -37.57 10.45
CA LYS A 715 16.95 -36.92 11.74
C LYS A 715 16.78 -35.40 11.66
N ARG A 716 16.72 -34.86 10.45
CA ARG A 716 16.51 -33.43 10.16
C ARG A 716 15.38 -33.20 9.18
N ALA A 717 14.73 -32.04 9.29
CA ALA A 717 13.73 -31.57 8.33
C ALA A 717 13.90 -30.07 8.05
N ALA A 718 13.62 -29.65 6.82
CA ALA A 718 13.42 -28.25 6.49
C ALA A 718 11.94 -27.92 6.66
N VAL A 719 11.61 -26.81 7.32
CA VAL A 719 10.25 -26.39 7.65
C VAL A 719 10.07 -24.92 7.30
N SER A 720 9.10 -24.58 6.45
CA SER A 720 8.80 -23.20 6.08
C SER A 720 7.65 -22.60 6.89
N THR A 721 7.62 -21.28 7.00
CA THR A 721 6.50 -20.51 7.56
C THR A 721 5.81 -19.69 6.47
N TRP A 722 4.51 -19.44 6.66
CA TRP A 722 3.70 -18.59 5.79
C TRP A 722 4.31 -17.19 5.58
N ASN A 723 4.99 -16.66 6.60
CA ASN A 723 5.53 -15.30 6.59
C ASN A 723 6.94 -15.20 5.97
N GLY A 724 7.48 -16.28 5.42
CA GLY A 724 8.69 -16.23 4.60
C GLY A 724 9.95 -16.78 5.24
N ASP A 725 9.84 -17.47 6.39
CA ASP A 725 10.97 -18.06 7.08
C ASP A 725 11.14 -19.54 6.73
N VAL A 726 12.37 -20.02 6.78
CA VAL A 726 12.69 -21.44 6.69
C VAL A 726 13.59 -21.82 7.85
N TRP A 727 13.27 -22.94 8.45
CA TRP A 727 13.92 -23.49 9.63
C TRP A 727 14.45 -24.88 9.34
N LEU A 728 15.66 -25.16 9.81
CA LEU A 728 16.18 -26.50 9.95
C LEU A 728 15.82 -27.00 11.35
N VAL A 729 15.14 -28.15 11.42
CA VAL A 729 14.81 -28.83 12.67
C VAL A 729 15.64 -30.09 12.77
N SER A 730 16.26 -30.32 13.93
CA SER A 730 17.02 -31.54 14.22
C SER A 730 16.61 -32.16 15.56
N GLY A 731 16.96 -33.44 15.76
CA GLY A 731 16.46 -34.25 16.88
C GLY A 731 15.19 -35.03 16.52
N LEU A 732 15.01 -35.34 15.23
CA LEU A 732 13.88 -36.10 14.71
C LEU A 732 14.21 -37.59 14.56
N GLY A 733 13.22 -38.37 14.11
CA GLY A 733 13.37 -39.81 13.91
C GLY A 733 13.62 -40.52 15.24
N ASP A 734 14.60 -41.42 15.25
CA ASP A 734 14.95 -42.19 16.46
C ASP A 734 15.48 -41.34 17.62
N ASP A 735 15.83 -40.07 17.39
CA ASP A 735 16.32 -39.15 18.43
C ASP A 735 15.17 -38.42 19.14
N LEU A 736 13.94 -38.51 18.63
CA LEU A 736 12.76 -37.86 19.21
C LEU A 736 12.51 -38.40 20.63
N GLY A 737 12.36 -37.50 21.61
CA GLY A 737 12.18 -37.85 23.02
C GLY A 737 13.46 -38.25 23.78
N LYS A 738 14.61 -38.36 23.10
CA LYS A 738 15.92 -38.64 23.74
C LYS A 738 16.71 -37.36 24.08
N GLY A 739 16.16 -36.21 23.74
CA GLY A 739 16.73 -34.89 23.97
C GLY A 739 15.77 -33.80 23.46
N LYS A 740 16.30 -32.59 23.29
CA LYS A 740 15.53 -31.45 22.76
C LYS A 740 15.59 -31.38 21.25
N LEU A 741 14.50 -30.92 20.65
CA LEU A 741 14.45 -30.47 19.27
C LEU A 741 15.24 -29.16 19.15
N LYS A 742 16.05 -29.04 18.10
CA LYS A 742 16.79 -27.80 17.80
C LYS A 742 16.28 -27.19 16.51
N TRP A 743 15.83 -25.95 16.60
CA TRP A 743 15.33 -25.15 15.48
C TRP A 743 16.34 -24.05 15.15
N ARG A 744 16.97 -24.13 13.98
CA ARG A 744 17.83 -23.07 13.42
C ARG A 744 17.11 -22.38 12.27
N ARG A 745 17.02 -21.06 12.27
CA ARG A 745 16.51 -20.31 11.12
C ARG A 745 17.61 -20.29 10.06
N ILE A 746 17.29 -20.73 8.85
CA ILE A 746 18.26 -20.84 7.74
C ILE A 746 17.94 -19.86 6.60
N ALA A 747 16.70 -19.34 6.54
CA ALA A 747 16.28 -18.38 5.52
C ALA A 747 15.16 -17.46 6.02
N ALA A 748 15.02 -16.29 5.39
CA ALA A 748 13.96 -15.32 5.66
C ALA A 748 13.60 -14.48 4.42
N GLY A 749 12.48 -13.76 4.50
CA GLY A 749 12.11 -12.74 3.50
C GLY A 749 11.42 -13.30 2.25
N LEU A 750 11.09 -14.59 2.22
CA LEU A 750 10.41 -15.24 1.10
C LEU A 750 8.91 -14.88 1.04
N PHE A 751 8.32 -14.95 -0.15
CA PHE A 751 6.90 -14.63 -0.33
C PHE A 751 6.02 -15.88 -0.20
N GLN A 752 5.48 -16.12 1.01
CA GLN A 752 4.56 -17.22 1.28
C GLN A 752 5.06 -18.57 0.72
N PRO A 753 6.19 -19.11 1.22
CA PRO A 753 6.67 -20.43 0.83
C PRO A 753 5.69 -21.48 1.36
N LEU A 754 4.85 -22.08 0.52
CA LEU A 754 3.85 -23.11 0.91
C LEU A 754 4.16 -24.50 0.32
N GLY A 755 5.40 -24.69 -0.14
CA GLY A 755 5.91 -25.94 -0.63
C GLY A 755 7.39 -26.07 -0.31
N VAL A 756 7.79 -27.24 0.19
CA VAL A 756 9.18 -27.56 0.54
C VAL A 756 9.51 -28.91 -0.06
N ARG A 757 10.68 -29.02 -0.70
CA ARG A 757 11.24 -30.29 -1.16
C ARG A 757 12.74 -30.30 -0.89
N VAL A 758 13.27 -31.36 -0.27
CA VAL A 758 14.71 -31.57 -0.12
C VAL A 758 15.16 -32.55 -1.20
N ILE A 759 16.02 -32.07 -2.10
CA ILE A 759 16.57 -32.85 -3.21
C ILE A 759 18.08 -32.82 -3.08
N ASP A 760 18.70 -34.00 -2.95
CA ASP A 760 20.14 -34.12 -2.75
C ASP A 760 20.69 -33.22 -1.64
N GLU A 761 20.01 -33.23 -0.49
CA GLU A 761 20.33 -32.42 0.69
C GLU A 761 20.21 -30.89 0.47
N VAL A 762 19.58 -30.45 -0.63
CA VAL A 762 19.35 -29.04 -0.94
C VAL A 762 17.86 -28.70 -0.85
N VAL A 763 17.55 -27.62 -0.13
CA VAL A 763 16.18 -27.15 0.09
C VAL A 763 15.66 -26.37 -1.13
N HIS A 764 14.55 -26.85 -1.69
CA HIS A 764 13.78 -26.22 -2.76
C HIS A 764 12.43 -25.77 -2.21
N LEU A 765 11.94 -24.62 -2.65
CA LEU A 765 10.71 -24.03 -2.15
C LEU A 765 9.81 -23.54 -3.28
N ALA A 766 8.51 -23.77 -3.13
CA ALA A 766 7.49 -23.09 -3.91
C ALA A 766 7.00 -21.86 -3.14
N CYS A 767 7.39 -20.69 -3.63
CA CYS A 767 6.90 -19.40 -3.15
C CYS A 767 5.79 -18.89 -4.06
N ARG A 768 4.99 -17.95 -3.56
CA ARG A 768 3.93 -17.31 -4.34
C ARG A 768 4.44 -16.64 -5.61
N ASP A 769 5.68 -16.17 -5.62
CA ASP A 769 6.32 -15.41 -6.71
C ASP A 769 7.34 -16.21 -7.56
N GLN A 770 7.87 -17.34 -7.04
CA GLN A 770 8.94 -18.12 -7.68
C GLN A 770 9.09 -19.54 -7.13
N LEU A 771 9.77 -20.41 -7.89
CA LEU A 771 10.50 -21.57 -7.37
C LEU A 771 11.93 -21.16 -7.03
N VAL A 772 12.37 -21.44 -5.82
CA VAL A 772 13.67 -21.00 -5.29
C VAL A 772 14.45 -22.14 -4.66
N VAL A 773 15.77 -22.11 -4.84
CA VAL A 773 16.72 -23.03 -4.21
C VAL A 773 17.55 -22.25 -3.20
N LEU A 774 17.66 -22.78 -1.98
CA LEU A 774 18.47 -22.18 -0.93
C LEU A 774 19.90 -22.71 -1.02
N ARG A 775 20.86 -21.82 -1.27
CA ARG A 775 22.29 -22.14 -1.35
C ARG A 775 23.04 -21.49 -0.19
N ASP A 776 23.71 -22.32 0.59
CA ASP A 776 24.75 -21.92 1.55
C ASP A 776 26.11 -22.11 0.87
N PHE A 777 26.86 -21.02 0.69
CA PHE A 777 28.14 -21.04 -0.03
C PHE A 777 29.35 -21.07 0.90
N ASN A 778 29.16 -20.74 2.18
CA ASN A 778 30.24 -20.70 3.17
C ASN A 778 30.15 -21.84 4.21
N GLY A 779 29.07 -22.62 4.20
CA GLY A 779 28.84 -23.78 5.05
C GLY A 779 28.48 -23.44 6.50
N ASP A 780 28.00 -22.23 6.77
CA ASP A 780 27.67 -21.78 8.14
C ASP A 780 26.24 -22.10 8.58
N GLY A 781 25.45 -22.72 7.70
CA GLY A 781 24.07 -23.13 7.99
C GLY A 781 23.03 -22.04 7.72
N GLU A 782 23.42 -20.91 7.13
CA GLU A 782 22.52 -19.87 6.64
C GLU A 782 22.51 -19.78 5.12
N THR A 783 21.37 -19.39 4.54
CA THR A 783 21.26 -19.22 3.09
C THR A 783 21.93 -17.93 2.63
N ASP A 784 22.92 -18.04 1.74
CA ASP A 784 23.61 -16.92 1.10
C ASP A 784 22.97 -16.52 -0.23
N TYR A 785 22.47 -17.48 -1.00
CA TYR A 785 21.90 -17.25 -2.32
C TYR A 785 20.55 -17.95 -2.46
N TYR A 786 19.52 -17.13 -2.68
CA TYR A 786 18.16 -17.53 -2.98
C TYR A 786 18.04 -17.61 -4.49
N GLU A 787 18.46 -18.75 -5.04
CA GLU A 787 18.53 -18.97 -6.48
C GLU A 787 17.13 -19.15 -7.08
N SER A 788 16.71 -18.22 -7.93
CA SER A 788 15.43 -18.32 -8.62
C SER A 788 15.59 -19.22 -9.84
N ILE A 789 15.03 -20.43 -9.77
CA ILE A 789 15.05 -21.39 -10.89
C ILE A 789 13.85 -21.22 -11.83
N ASN A 790 12.74 -20.66 -11.33
CA ASN A 790 11.60 -20.26 -12.13
C ASN A 790 10.85 -19.09 -11.45
N ASN A 791 10.57 -18.03 -12.19
CA ASN A 791 9.69 -16.95 -11.73
C ASN A 791 8.59 -16.63 -12.77
N ASP A 792 8.23 -17.58 -13.62
CA ASP A 792 7.30 -17.35 -14.73
C ASP A 792 5.84 -17.30 -14.26
N HIS A 793 5.47 -18.01 -13.19
CA HIS A 793 4.08 -18.07 -12.76
C HIS A 793 3.57 -16.71 -12.28
N GLN A 794 2.34 -16.36 -12.67
CA GLN A 794 1.78 -15.02 -12.47
C GLN A 794 1.33 -14.80 -11.02
N VAL A 795 1.43 -13.57 -10.51
CA VAL A 795 0.86 -13.16 -9.21
C VAL A 795 -0.16 -12.06 -9.48
N THR A 796 -1.37 -12.21 -8.95
CA THR A 796 -2.47 -11.26 -9.13
C THR A 796 -2.79 -10.52 -7.83
N GLU A 797 -3.76 -9.61 -7.89
CA GLU A 797 -4.26 -8.89 -6.71
C GLU A 797 -5.13 -9.79 -5.81
N HIS A 798 -5.56 -10.94 -6.31
CA HIS A 798 -6.42 -11.83 -5.55
C HIS A 798 -5.62 -12.51 -4.45
N PHE A 799 -6.13 -12.57 -3.21
CA PHE A 799 -5.35 -13.17 -2.14
C PHE A 799 -5.30 -14.70 -2.20
N HIS A 800 -6.42 -15.35 -2.55
CA HIS A 800 -6.61 -16.81 -2.46
C HIS A 800 -5.92 -17.61 -3.58
N GLU A 801 -4.81 -17.09 -4.14
CA GLU A 801 -4.03 -17.73 -5.20
C GLU A 801 -2.80 -18.48 -4.67
N PHE A 802 -3.00 -19.32 -3.67
CA PHE A 802 -1.91 -20.01 -2.98
C PHE A 802 -1.16 -20.96 -3.92
N ALA A 803 0.17 -20.83 -3.95
CA ALA A 803 1.07 -21.79 -4.60
C ALA A 803 1.47 -22.87 -3.60
N MET A 804 0.73 -23.97 -3.56
CA MET A 804 0.83 -25.02 -2.54
C MET A 804 1.53 -26.28 -3.04
N GLY A 805 2.14 -26.98 -2.08
CA GLY A 805 2.90 -28.21 -2.31
C GLY A 805 4.24 -27.94 -2.98
N LEU A 806 5.04 -28.98 -3.12
CA LEU A 806 6.12 -29.08 -4.10
C LEU A 806 6.48 -30.56 -4.19
N GLN A 807 6.34 -31.16 -5.36
CA GLN A 807 6.65 -32.57 -5.61
C GLN A 807 7.59 -32.67 -6.79
N THR A 808 8.33 -33.78 -6.86
CA THR A 808 9.22 -34.09 -7.96
C THR A 808 9.02 -35.52 -8.43
N ASP A 809 9.26 -35.75 -9.71
CA ASP A 809 9.37 -37.10 -10.28
C ASP A 809 10.84 -37.51 -10.44
N ASP A 810 11.06 -38.73 -10.93
CA ASP A 810 12.39 -39.29 -11.18
C ASP A 810 13.11 -38.64 -12.37
N GLU A 811 12.41 -37.87 -13.20
CA GLU A 811 12.99 -37.09 -14.31
C GLU A 811 13.50 -35.71 -13.85
N GLY A 812 13.19 -35.31 -12.60
CA GLY A 812 13.58 -34.03 -12.01
C GLY A 812 12.62 -32.88 -12.32
N ASN A 813 11.40 -33.18 -12.79
CA ASN A 813 10.36 -32.18 -13.00
C ASN A 813 9.77 -31.73 -11.66
N PHE A 814 9.38 -30.46 -11.55
CA PHE A 814 8.70 -29.91 -10.37
C PHE A 814 7.20 -29.76 -10.61
N TYR A 815 6.41 -30.21 -9.64
CA TYR A 815 4.95 -30.10 -9.63
C TYR A 815 4.48 -29.35 -8.40
N TYR A 816 3.63 -28.34 -8.61
CA TYR A 816 2.94 -27.61 -7.54
C TYR A 816 1.57 -27.17 -8.05
N ALA A 817 0.65 -26.92 -7.13
CA ALA A 817 -0.67 -26.42 -7.47
C ALA A 817 -0.76 -24.94 -7.13
N LYS A 818 -1.31 -24.15 -8.06
CA LYS A 818 -1.67 -22.77 -7.77
C LYS A 818 -3.17 -22.59 -7.91
N SER A 819 -3.83 -22.27 -6.82
CA SER A 819 -5.23 -21.81 -6.85
C SER A 819 -5.27 -20.50 -7.65
N ALA A 820 -6.19 -20.32 -8.59
CA ALA A 820 -6.31 -19.11 -9.39
C ALA A 820 -7.76 -18.70 -9.56
#